data_AF-A0A7C4WWR9-F1
#
_entry.id   AF-A0A7C4WWR9-F1
#
_cell.length_a   1.000
_cell.length_b   1.000
_cell.length_c   1.000
_cell.angle_alpha   90.00
_cell.angle_beta   90.00
_cell.angle_gamma   90.00
#
_symmetry.space_group_name_H-M   'P 1'
#
loop_
_entity.id
_entity.type
_entity.pdbx_description
1 polymer ?
#
loop_
_entity_poly.entity_id
_entity_poly.type
_entity_poly.pdbx_seq_one_letter_code
_entity_poly.pdbx_strand_id
1 'polypeptide(L)'
;MNKERLNIFILIDALGWELAKDSGFLQQICPVRMPVKSILGFSSGVIPSILTGRYPKEHKHWSLYYYSPATSPFSWTPSLSWLPAGILRSRLYRKLVEERSKRLMGYSGYFETYLIPPEQLYLWDICEKKNIYSPGGIPQQESIFDILKKKRAPYRSFTYPLKDKEILQRVRLSLRKKEAGFYFLYLSELDALLHSCCRHKQKVQQALAGYQNDIRCLYETACAGFKEIGLFVFSDHGMAEVKEGVDLKAGVEALGFAVPKDYAAFYDSTMARFWFFNPKAKAAIADFLNKQPCGRILSAEEKQRYGIDFADDMYGEVIFLMNTGTVINPSFMGRRIPEGMHGFDIDDSSMDALLLSNRLPEQKITDVKDFFSLMHTASGKTKVLYFLNSSVRAGAEEHLLRLIKGLDKERFAPLLACPQELLAQIGEEASRYGARCCAVSIRRWRNLRHIFKFLRLLIKEKPAVVHAHQFFASRFAAPLAKLAGVPLTVETSHLREAWRKGIKRAYFIDRFFYRFVDKIIAVSGAVKNYLVKEKKLPPDKISVIHNGINLMDVPFSSNLSPAHQRNQFTFGVVGRLEPQKGHKYFLEAISRLDGRYKGARFVIAGEGSLRGELERQAAALRIAHKVEFFGFRQDIERVFRELDVLVLPSLYEGLPLVLLEAAAFAKPAIATAVDGSAEVVIHQKTGLLIPAQDVLALKKAMEFFLENPLLAKEFGANARKHIENEFDISKQINRTEALYTQDKL
;
A
#
# COMPACT_ATOMS: atom_id res chain seq x y z
N MET A 1 -15.80 11.33 20.51
CA MET A 1 -15.19 10.94 19.22
C MET A 1 -16.27 11.05 18.16
N ASN A 2 -16.35 12.19 17.46
CA ASN A 2 -17.27 12.33 16.32
C ASN A 2 -16.74 11.46 15.19
N LYS A 3 -17.22 10.22 15.06
CA LYS A 3 -17.15 9.54 13.78
C LYS A 3 -18.26 10.16 12.94
N GLU A 4 -17.89 11.13 12.11
CA GLU A 4 -18.87 11.81 11.25
C GLU A 4 -19.29 10.90 10.09
N ARG A 5 -18.40 10.00 9.64
CA ARG A 5 -18.62 9.10 8.51
C ARG A 5 -18.64 7.63 8.91
N LEU A 6 -19.58 6.89 8.31
CA LEU A 6 -19.79 5.46 8.46
C LEU A 6 -19.94 4.84 7.07
N ASN A 7 -19.29 3.70 6.81
CA ASN A 7 -19.54 2.89 5.62
C ASN A 7 -20.02 1.49 6.05
N ILE A 8 -21.11 1.03 5.46
CA ILE A 8 -21.71 -0.30 5.67
C ILE A 8 -21.74 -1.03 4.33
N PHE A 9 -21.05 -2.15 4.27
CA PHE A 9 -20.97 -3.07 3.13
C PHE A 9 -21.76 -4.33 3.47
N ILE A 10 -22.78 -4.64 2.68
CA ILE A 10 -23.64 -5.81 2.87
C ILE A 10 -23.53 -6.66 1.60
N LEU A 11 -22.81 -7.77 1.69
CA LEU A 11 -22.79 -8.81 0.68
C LEU A 11 -23.98 -9.74 0.92
N ILE A 12 -24.94 -9.76 -0.01
CA ILE A 12 -26.07 -10.70 0.00
C ILE A 12 -25.82 -11.73 -1.09
N ASP A 13 -25.58 -12.96 -0.65
CA ASP A 13 -25.30 -14.11 -1.51
C ASP A 13 -26.47 -14.35 -2.49
N ALA A 14 -26.15 -14.56 -3.76
CA ALA A 14 -27.09 -14.81 -4.86
C ALA A 14 -28.16 -13.72 -5.14
N LEU A 15 -28.03 -12.50 -4.58
CA LEU A 15 -28.93 -11.39 -4.92
C LEU A 15 -28.60 -10.84 -6.33
N GLY A 16 -29.04 -11.55 -7.37
CA GLY A 16 -28.77 -11.19 -8.77
C GLY A 16 -29.51 -9.94 -9.25
N TRP A 17 -28.96 -9.30 -10.30
CA TRP A 17 -29.54 -8.11 -10.94
C TRP A 17 -30.99 -8.35 -11.39
N GLU A 18 -31.24 -9.48 -12.05
CA GLU A 18 -32.57 -9.86 -12.56
C GLU A 18 -33.64 -9.93 -11.46
N LEU A 19 -33.24 -10.26 -10.23
CA LEU A 19 -34.15 -10.34 -9.09
C LEU A 19 -34.46 -8.94 -8.50
N ALA A 20 -33.49 -8.03 -8.55
CA ALA A 20 -33.59 -6.72 -7.91
C ALA A 20 -34.08 -5.60 -8.85
N LYS A 21 -33.89 -5.72 -10.17
CA LYS A 21 -34.12 -4.61 -11.11
C LYS A 21 -35.55 -4.07 -11.09
N ASP A 22 -36.54 -4.96 -11.02
CA ASP A 22 -37.97 -4.62 -11.12
C ASP A 22 -38.75 -4.80 -9.80
N SER A 23 -38.10 -5.27 -8.73
CA SER A 23 -38.79 -5.58 -7.47
C SER A 23 -38.99 -4.38 -6.53
N GLY A 24 -38.44 -3.21 -6.86
CA GLY A 24 -38.41 -2.04 -5.97
C GLY A 24 -37.54 -2.24 -4.71
N PHE A 25 -36.82 -3.38 -4.60
CA PHE A 25 -36.03 -3.75 -3.44
C PHE A 25 -35.03 -2.66 -3.07
N LEU A 26 -35.15 -2.10 -1.87
CA LEU A 26 -34.34 -0.99 -1.32
C LEU A 26 -34.36 0.33 -2.11
N GLN A 27 -35.26 0.51 -3.08
CA GLN A 27 -35.23 1.69 -3.97
C GLN A 27 -35.30 3.04 -3.23
N GLN A 28 -36.04 3.10 -2.11
CA GLN A 28 -36.18 4.33 -1.31
C GLN A 28 -34.89 4.76 -0.59
N ILE A 29 -34.03 3.80 -0.21
CA ILE A 29 -32.77 4.09 0.51
C ILE A 29 -31.54 3.97 -0.39
N CYS A 30 -31.65 3.26 -1.51
CA CYS A 30 -30.58 3.02 -2.47
C CYS A 30 -31.05 3.40 -3.89
N PRO A 31 -31.05 4.69 -4.24
CA PRO A 31 -31.43 5.15 -5.58
C PRO A 31 -30.41 4.77 -6.65
N VAL A 32 -29.14 4.53 -6.28
CA VAL A 32 -28.13 4.03 -7.21
C VAL A 32 -28.27 2.53 -7.32
N ARG A 33 -28.51 2.04 -8.54
CA ARG A 33 -28.69 0.62 -8.86
C ARG A 33 -27.92 0.32 -10.15
N MET A 34 -27.10 -0.71 -10.15
CA MET A 34 -26.37 -1.10 -11.35
C MET A 34 -26.18 -2.62 -11.42
N PRO A 35 -26.26 -3.22 -12.62
CA PRO A 35 -25.77 -4.57 -12.86
C PRO A 35 -24.24 -4.59 -12.77
N VAL A 36 -23.69 -5.68 -12.27
CA VAL A 36 -22.24 -5.88 -12.14
C VAL A 36 -21.90 -7.28 -12.64
N LYS A 37 -20.90 -7.40 -13.52
CA LYS A 37 -20.49 -8.71 -14.03
C LYS A 37 -19.83 -9.54 -12.93
N SER A 38 -20.29 -10.78 -12.77
CA SER A 38 -19.66 -11.74 -11.87
C SER A 38 -18.39 -12.36 -12.49
N ILE A 39 -17.76 -13.27 -11.75
CA ILE A 39 -16.66 -14.10 -12.22
C ILE A 39 -17.18 -15.54 -12.33
N LEU A 40 -16.79 -16.25 -13.38
CA LEU A 40 -17.19 -17.64 -13.57
C LEU A 40 -16.76 -18.46 -12.34
N GLY A 41 -17.66 -19.25 -11.78
CA GLY A 41 -17.41 -20.10 -10.64
C GLY A 41 -18.45 -19.94 -9.53
N PHE A 42 -18.06 -20.31 -8.31
CA PHE A 42 -18.91 -20.25 -7.13
C PHE A 42 -18.38 -19.19 -6.15
N SER A 43 -19.06 -18.98 -5.02
CA SER A 43 -18.66 -17.99 -4.00
C SER A 43 -17.22 -18.18 -3.53
N SER A 44 -16.68 -19.42 -3.55
CA SER A 44 -15.27 -19.72 -3.26
C SER A 44 -14.26 -19.06 -4.21
N GLY A 45 -14.65 -18.69 -5.42
CA GLY A 45 -13.84 -17.89 -6.34
C GLY A 45 -14.20 -16.41 -6.28
N VAL A 46 -15.50 -16.12 -6.33
CA VAL A 46 -16.01 -14.75 -6.48
C VAL A 46 -15.76 -13.89 -5.25
N ILE A 47 -16.02 -14.41 -4.04
CA ILE A 47 -15.85 -13.63 -2.80
C ILE A 47 -14.38 -13.26 -2.57
N PRO A 48 -13.40 -14.18 -2.71
CA PRO A 48 -12.00 -13.79 -2.67
C PRO A 48 -11.63 -12.70 -3.69
N SER A 49 -12.19 -12.71 -4.89
CA SER A 49 -12.01 -11.64 -5.87
C SER A 49 -12.59 -10.31 -5.39
N ILE A 50 -13.79 -10.30 -4.79
CA ILE A 50 -14.40 -9.12 -4.15
C ILE A 50 -13.49 -8.57 -3.04
N LEU A 51 -12.90 -9.45 -2.23
CA LEU A 51 -12.12 -9.08 -1.06
C LEU A 51 -10.69 -8.64 -1.37
N THR A 52 -10.18 -8.92 -2.58
CA THR A 52 -8.79 -8.65 -2.99
C THR A 52 -8.65 -7.77 -4.23
N GLY A 53 -9.72 -7.66 -5.05
CA GLY A 53 -9.68 -6.98 -6.34
C GLY A 53 -8.91 -7.74 -7.42
N ARG A 54 -8.75 -9.05 -7.25
CA ARG A 54 -7.91 -9.93 -8.08
C ARG A 54 -8.73 -11.05 -8.69
N TYR A 55 -8.26 -11.58 -9.82
CA TYR A 55 -8.88 -12.76 -10.44
C TYR A 55 -8.50 -14.07 -9.71
N PRO A 56 -9.30 -15.14 -9.90
CA PRO A 56 -9.03 -16.47 -9.35
C PRO A 56 -7.59 -16.96 -9.50
N LYS A 57 -6.98 -16.78 -10.68
CA LYS A 57 -5.59 -17.17 -10.95
C LYS A 57 -4.54 -16.48 -10.08
N GLU A 58 -4.83 -15.25 -9.64
CA GLU A 58 -3.90 -14.46 -8.83
C GLU A 58 -3.98 -14.86 -7.35
N HIS A 59 -5.20 -15.08 -6.85
CA HIS A 59 -5.42 -15.44 -5.44
C HIS A 59 -5.55 -16.95 -5.18
N LYS A 60 -5.51 -17.79 -6.22
CA LYS A 60 -5.56 -19.26 -6.15
C LYS A 60 -6.81 -19.84 -5.51
N HIS A 61 -7.94 -19.11 -5.57
CA HIS A 61 -9.24 -19.64 -5.17
C HIS A 61 -10.19 -19.55 -6.36
N TRP A 62 -10.90 -20.61 -6.69
CA TRP A 62 -11.88 -20.60 -7.78
C TRP A 62 -13.08 -21.51 -7.50
N SER A 63 -12.79 -22.79 -7.27
CA SER A 63 -13.70 -23.76 -6.66
C SER A 63 -13.12 -24.18 -5.31
N LEU A 64 -13.98 -24.67 -4.41
CA LEU A 64 -13.54 -25.08 -3.07
C LEU A 64 -12.46 -26.18 -3.15
N TYR A 65 -12.62 -27.09 -4.11
CA TYR A 65 -11.76 -28.26 -4.29
C TYR A 65 -10.89 -28.19 -5.53
N TYR A 66 -9.63 -28.58 -5.38
CA TYR A 66 -8.66 -28.72 -6.48
C TYR A 66 -7.84 -30.00 -6.32
N TYR A 67 -7.25 -30.49 -7.42
CA TYR A 67 -6.48 -31.73 -7.40
C TYR A 67 -5.11 -31.49 -6.77
N SER A 68 -4.87 -32.08 -5.60
CA SER A 68 -3.54 -32.09 -4.97
C SER A 68 -3.46 -33.21 -3.94
N PRO A 69 -3.21 -34.47 -4.36
CA PRO A 69 -3.08 -35.59 -3.44
C PRO A 69 -1.96 -35.41 -2.41
N ALA A 70 -0.88 -34.72 -2.80
CA ALA A 70 0.28 -34.48 -1.95
C ALA A 70 -0.02 -33.59 -0.74
N THR A 71 -0.96 -32.65 -0.87
CA THR A 71 -1.32 -31.70 0.21
C THR A 71 -2.72 -31.90 0.75
N SER A 72 -3.44 -32.93 0.27
CA SER A 72 -4.80 -33.23 0.66
C SER A 72 -4.94 -33.40 2.18
N PRO A 73 -5.91 -32.72 2.82
CA PRO A 73 -6.20 -32.93 4.23
C PRO A 73 -6.82 -34.33 4.50
N PHE A 74 -7.17 -35.05 3.43
CA PHE A 74 -7.75 -36.38 3.45
C PHE A 74 -6.76 -37.48 3.08
N SER A 75 -5.46 -37.19 2.99
CA SER A 75 -4.42 -38.17 2.63
C SER A 75 -4.41 -39.44 3.51
N TRP A 76 -4.99 -39.38 4.70
CA TRP A 76 -5.15 -40.49 5.64
C TRP A 76 -6.40 -41.36 5.38
N THR A 77 -7.39 -40.91 4.61
CA THR A 77 -8.63 -41.68 4.38
C THR A 77 -8.43 -43.03 3.69
N PRO A 78 -7.41 -43.27 2.84
CA PRO A 78 -7.14 -44.59 2.28
C PRO A 78 -6.85 -45.65 3.35
N SER A 79 -6.32 -45.27 4.51
CA SER A 79 -6.10 -46.21 5.64
C SER A 79 -7.39 -46.78 6.23
N LEU A 80 -8.55 -46.22 5.89
CA LEU A 80 -9.87 -46.68 6.31
C LEU A 80 -10.62 -47.46 5.22
N SER A 81 -9.97 -47.77 4.09
CA SER A 81 -10.61 -48.48 2.97
C SER A 81 -11.07 -49.90 3.30
N TRP A 82 -10.56 -50.49 4.39
CA TRP A 82 -10.99 -51.80 4.89
C TRP A 82 -12.42 -51.79 5.48
N LEU A 83 -12.99 -50.61 5.78
CA LEU A 83 -14.36 -50.50 6.28
C LEU A 83 -15.39 -50.86 5.19
N PRO A 84 -16.52 -51.50 5.54
CA PRO A 84 -17.61 -51.74 4.61
C PRO A 84 -18.10 -50.46 3.90
N ALA A 85 -18.41 -50.56 2.60
CA ALA A 85 -18.83 -49.41 1.79
C ALA A 85 -20.05 -48.66 2.35
N GLY A 86 -20.98 -49.35 3.03
CA GLY A 86 -22.11 -48.74 3.71
C GLY A 86 -21.71 -47.79 4.85
N ILE A 87 -20.65 -48.12 5.58
CA ILE A 87 -20.09 -47.28 6.66
C ILE A 87 -19.38 -46.07 6.06
N LEU A 88 -18.53 -46.29 5.04
CA LEU A 88 -17.81 -45.21 4.36
C LEU A 88 -18.75 -44.18 3.71
N ARG A 89 -19.95 -44.61 3.27
CA ARG A 89 -20.97 -43.74 2.68
C ARG A 89 -21.95 -43.15 3.71
N SER A 90 -21.76 -43.42 5.01
CA SER A 90 -22.63 -42.91 6.07
C SER A 90 -22.38 -41.44 6.39
N ARG A 91 -23.42 -40.74 6.86
CA ARG A 91 -23.29 -39.36 7.38
C ARG A 91 -22.31 -39.27 8.56
N LEU A 92 -22.25 -40.32 9.38
CA LEU A 92 -21.36 -40.37 10.55
C LEU A 92 -19.89 -40.41 10.13
N TYR A 93 -19.55 -41.23 9.13
CA TYR A 93 -18.19 -41.28 8.58
C TYR A 93 -17.75 -39.92 8.04
N ARG A 94 -18.60 -39.25 7.24
CA ARG A 94 -18.29 -37.92 6.71
C ARG A 94 -18.04 -36.90 7.80
N LYS A 95 -18.92 -36.83 8.79
CA LYS A 95 -18.74 -35.93 9.94
C LYS A 95 -17.43 -36.21 10.69
N LEU A 96 -17.08 -37.48 10.86
CA LEU A 96 -15.82 -37.88 11.48
C LEU A 96 -14.60 -37.44 10.64
N VAL A 97 -14.65 -37.64 9.33
CA VAL A 97 -13.59 -37.20 8.40
C VAL A 97 -13.46 -35.68 8.45
N GLU A 98 -14.57 -34.95 8.46
CA GLU A 98 -14.58 -33.49 8.54
C GLU A 98 -13.98 -32.97 9.83
N GLU A 99 -14.46 -33.45 10.98
CA GLU A 99 -13.95 -33.02 12.28
C GLU A 99 -12.48 -33.37 12.47
N ARG A 100 -12.07 -34.57 12.06
CA ARG A 100 -10.67 -35.01 12.18
C ARG A 100 -9.75 -34.20 11.26
N SER A 101 -10.13 -34.01 10.00
CA SER A 101 -9.33 -33.25 9.03
C SER A 101 -9.22 -31.78 9.46
N LYS A 102 -10.31 -31.17 9.90
CA LYS A 102 -10.32 -29.80 10.43
C LYS A 102 -9.40 -29.63 11.65
N ARG A 103 -9.41 -30.60 12.58
CA ARG A 103 -8.54 -30.57 13.77
C ARG A 103 -7.07 -30.78 13.42
N LEU A 104 -6.75 -31.79 12.60
CA LEU A 104 -5.37 -32.10 12.21
C LEU A 104 -4.71 -30.92 11.48
N MET A 105 -5.48 -30.21 10.67
CA MET A 105 -4.96 -29.15 9.79
C MET A 105 -5.15 -27.74 10.35
N GLY A 106 -5.85 -27.59 11.49
CA GLY A 106 -6.09 -26.30 12.13
C GLY A 106 -6.94 -25.32 11.31
N TYR A 107 -7.89 -25.82 10.51
CA TYR A 107 -8.66 -24.97 9.60
C TYR A 107 -9.72 -24.13 10.33
N SER A 108 -9.78 -22.86 9.98
CA SER A 108 -10.76 -21.89 10.50
C SER A 108 -11.78 -21.43 9.47
N GLY A 109 -11.59 -21.82 8.19
CA GLY A 109 -12.52 -21.53 7.10
C GLY A 109 -13.70 -22.52 7.00
N TYR A 110 -14.45 -22.39 5.91
CA TYR A 110 -15.53 -23.32 5.56
C TYR A 110 -14.95 -24.69 5.17
N PHE A 111 -15.65 -25.76 5.56
CA PHE A 111 -15.16 -27.12 5.38
C PHE A 111 -16.32 -28.11 5.28
N GLU A 112 -16.50 -28.71 4.12
CA GLU A 112 -17.54 -29.72 3.86
C GLU A 112 -17.07 -30.70 2.78
N THR A 113 -17.25 -32.01 3.01
CA THR A 113 -16.83 -33.09 2.09
C THR A 113 -17.84 -33.39 0.97
N TYR A 114 -19.03 -32.82 1.07
CA TYR A 114 -20.16 -33.04 0.16
C TYR A 114 -20.42 -34.53 -0.13
N LEU A 115 -20.69 -34.88 -1.39
CA LEU A 115 -20.91 -36.25 -1.86
C LEU A 115 -19.68 -36.88 -2.53
N ILE A 116 -18.48 -36.32 -2.33
CA ILE A 116 -17.24 -36.89 -2.88
C ILE A 116 -17.12 -38.36 -2.43
N PRO A 117 -16.84 -39.31 -3.35
CA PRO A 117 -16.63 -40.70 -2.99
C PRO A 117 -15.51 -40.84 -1.95
N PRO A 118 -15.71 -41.57 -0.83
CA PRO A 118 -14.69 -41.76 0.19
C PRO A 118 -13.34 -42.23 -0.35
N GLU A 119 -13.38 -43.11 -1.35
CA GLU A 119 -12.24 -43.65 -2.09
C GLU A 119 -11.51 -42.62 -2.97
N GLN A 120 -12.06 -41.42 -3.15
CA GLN A 120 -11.47 -40.33 -3.93
C GLN A 120 -11.11 -39.11 -3.08
N LEU A 121 -11.53 -39.03 -1.81
CA LEU A 121 -11.31 -37.86 -0.95
C LEU A 121 -9.83 -37.44 -0.89
N TYR A 122 -8.92 -38.39 -0.83
CA TYR A 122 -7.47 -38.16 -0.74
C TYR A 122 -6.87 -37.44 -1.95
N LEU A 123 -7.60 -37.35 -3.07
CA LEU A 123 -7.14 -36.67 -4.28
C LEU A 123 -7.26 -35.16 -4.18
N TRP A 124 -8.11 -34.65 -3.28
CA TRP A 124 -8.55 -33.27 -3.29
C TRP A 124 -8.00 -32.49 -2.10
N ASP A 125 -7.54 -31.27 -2.37
CA ASP A 125 -7.24 -30.27 -1.36
C ASP A 125 -8.25 -29.10 -1.45
N ILE A 126 -8.30 -28.28 -0.41
CA ILE A 126 -9.28 -27.20 -0.22
C ILE A 126 -8.57 -25.85 -0.21
N CYS A 127 -9.11 -24.86 -0.93
CA CYS A 127 -8.52 -23.51 -0.94
C CYS A 127 -8.82 -22.69 0.34
N GLU A 128 -10.04 -22.79 0.89
CA GLU A 128 -10.49 -22.02 2.06
C GLU A 128 -10.05 -22.57 3.41
N LYS A 129 -8.75 -22.74 3.60
CA LYS A 129 -8.17 -23.27 4.86
C LYS A 129 -8.35 -22.31 6.05
N LYS A 130 -8.45 -21.01 5.78
CA LYS A 130 -8.59 -19.94 6.78
C LYS A 130 -9.85 -19.13 6.53
N ASN A 131 -10.36 -18.47 7.57
CA ASN A 131 -11.47 -17.53 7.43
C ASN A 131 -11.05 -16.34 6.53
N ILE A 132 -11.57 -16.31 5.31
CA ILE A 132 -11.30 -15.26 4.30
C ILE A 132 -11.78 -13.87 4.73
N TYR A 133 -12.69 -13.79 5.72
CA TYR A 133 -13.21 -12.54 6.28
C TYR A 133 -12.37 -11.96 7.42
N SER A 134 -11.13 -12.43 7.55
CA SER A 134 -10.17 -12.02 8.58
C SER A 134 -8.81 -11.67 7.95
N PRO A 135 -8.01 -10.81 8.60
CA PRO A 135 -6.66 -10.51 8.14
C PRO A 135 -5.80 -11.79 7.99
N GLY A 136 -5.14 -11.95 6.85
CA GLY A 136 -4.37 -13.14 6.47
C GLY A 136 -5.24 -14.36 6.12
N GLY A 137 -6.53 -14.14 5.86
CA GLY A 137 -7.51 -15.17 5.49
C GLY A 137 -7.32 -15.74 4.09
N ILE A 138 -6.83 -14.92 3.16
CA ILE A 138 -6.47 -15.32 1.79
C ILE A 138 -4.93 -15.31 1.70
N PRO A 139 -4.26 -16.47 1.66
CA PRO A 139 -2.80 -16.52 1.63
C PRO A 139 -2.23 -15.79 0.40
N GLN A 140 -1.06 -15.16 0.56
CA GLN A 140 -0.30 -14.50 -0.52
C GLN A 140 -0.96 -13.27 -1.16
N GLN A 141 -2.19 -12.92 -0.78
CA GLN A 141 -2.89 -11.75 -1.29
C GLN A 141 -3.35 -10.85 -0.14
N GLU A 142 -3.29 -9.54 -0.38
CA GLU A 142 -3.78 -8.56 0.57
C GLU A 142 -5.30 -8.40 0.40
N SER A 143 -6.06 -8.76 1.44
CA SER A 143 -7.51 -8.53 1.46
C SER A 143 -7.85 -7.15 2.02
N ILE A 144 -9.10 -6.72 1.87
CA ILE A 144 -9.62 -5.52 2.53
C ILE A 144 -9.42 -5.55 4.05
N PHE A 145 -9.48 -6.73 4.68
CA PHE A 145 -9.28 -6.88 6.12
C PHE A 145 -7.82 -6.68 6.52
N ASP A 146 -6.88 -7.09 5.66
CA ASP A 146 -5.46 -6.79 5.84
C ASP A 146 -5.21 -5.29 5.77
N ILE A 147 -5.84 -4.60 4.81
CA ILE A 147 -5.72 -3.15 4.67
C ILE A 147 -6.31 -2.42 5.86
N LEU A 148 -7.51 -2.78 6.31
CA LEU A 148 -8.14 -2.21 7.49
C LEU A 148 -7.26 -2.38 8.73
N LYS A 149 -6.63 -3.56 8.89
CA LYS A 149 -5.67 -3.83 9.97
C LYS A 149 -4.41 -2.97 9.84
N LYS A 150 -3.78 -2.90 8.67
CA LYS A 150 -2.57 -2.09 8.40
C LYS A 150 -2.82 -0.61 8.64
N LYS A 151 -3.95 -0.08 8.17
CA LYS A 151 -4.39 1.31 8.39
C LYS A 151 -4.82 1.60 9.84
N ARG A 152 -4.97 0.55 10.68
CA ARG A 152 -5.59 0.61 12.00
C ARG A 152 -6.99 1.24 11.98
N ALA A 153 -7.71 1.05 10.87
CA ALA A 153 -9.07 1.54 10.69
C ALA A 153 -10.03 0.72 11.57
N PRO A 154 -10.83 1.34 12.46
CA PRO A 154 -11.79 0.59 13.27
C PRO A 154 -12.91 -0.01 12.40
N TYR A 155 -12.94 -1.34 12.32
CA TYR A 155 -13.93 -2.09 11.54
C TYR A 155 -14.62 -3.20 12.36
N ARG A 156 -15.77 -3.64 11.87
CA ARG A 156 -16.45 -4.87 12.31
C ARG A 156 -16.82 -5.71 11.09
N SER A 157 -16.62 -7.02 11.20
CA SER A 157 -17.03 -8.00 10.20
C SER A 157 -17.99 -8.99 10.87
N PHE A 158 -19.15 -9.24 10.27
CA PHE A 158 -20.14 -10.20 10.76
C PHE A 158 -20.53 -11.13 9.62
N THR A 159 -20.24 -12.42 9.79
CA THR A 159 -20.31 -13.42 8.71
C THR A 159 -20.79 -14.77 9.26
N TYR A 160 -20.90 -15.77 8.38
CA TYR A 160 -21.02 -17.19 8.72
C TYR A 160 -20.06 -17.58 9.87
N PRO A 161 -20.46 -18.46 10.82
CA PRO A 161 -21.66 -19.31 10.83
C PRO A 161 -22.92 -18.68 11.45
N LEU A 162 -22.96 -17.38 11.65
CA LEU A 162 -24.14 -16.71 12.18
C LEU A 162 -25.25 -16.67 11.13
N LYS A 163 -26.51 -16.82 11.57
CA LYS A 163 -27.68 -16.62 10.70
C LYS A 163 -27.86 -15.14 10.35
N ASP A 164 -28.47 -14.83 9.22
CA ASP A 164 -28.57 -13.46 8.70
C ASP A 164 -29.30 -12.54 9.69
N LYS A 165 -30.41 -13.02 10.27
CA LYS A 165 -31.17 -12.30 11.31
C LYS A 165 -30.32 -11.98 12.55
N GLU A 166 -29.45 -12.90 12.95
CA GLU A 166 -28.54 -12.70 14.08
C GLU A 166 -27.45 -11.68 13.75
N ILE A 167 -26.89 -11.74 12.54
CA ILE A 167 -25.92 -10.75 12.02
C ILE A 167 -26.53 -9.35 12.09
N LEU A 168 -27.72 -9.16 11.52
CA LEU A 168 -28.42 -7.87 11.46
C LEU A 168 -28.72 -7.32 12.87
N GLN A 169 -29.10 -8.16 13.82
CA GLN A 169 -29.30 -7.77 15.22
C GLN A 169 -27.99 -7.30 15.90
N ARG A 170 -26.91 -8.06 15.76
CA ARG A 170 -25.60 -7.74 16.37
C ARG A 170 -25.03 -6.44 15.80
N VAL A 171 -25.20 -6.20 14.50
CA VAL A 171 -24.74 -4.96 13.84
C VAL A 171 -25.47 -3.75 14.39
N ARG A 172 -26.80 -3.80 14.53
CA ARG A 172 -27.58 -2.70 15.10
C ARG A 172 -27.12 -2.34 16.51
N LEU A 173 -26.80 -3.33 17.35
CA LEU A 173 -26.22 -3.09 18.68
C LEU A 173 -24.84 -2.42 18.61
N SER A 174 -23.98 -2.87 17.70
CA SER A 174 -22.64 -2.30 17.49
C SER A 174 -22.70 -0.87 16.95
N LEU A 175 -23.66 -0.57 16.05
CA LEU A 175 -23.90 0.78 15.51
C LEU A 175 -24.31 1.77 16.62
N ARG A 176 -25.23 1.36 17.51
CA ARG A 176 -25.63 2.19 18.68
C ARG A 176 -24.44 2.52 19.59
N LYS A 177 -23.51 1.58 19.74
CA LYS A 177 -22.26 1.75 20.51
C LYS A 177 -21.15 2.49 19.73
N LYS A 178 -21.34 2.79 18.44
CA LYS A 178 -20.39 3.45 17.53
C LYS A 178 -19.01 2.78 17.50
N GLU A 179 -18.97 1.45 17.55
CA GLU A 179 -17.72 0.68 17.71
C GLU A 179 -16.76 0.84 16.52
N ALA A 180 -17.27 0.84 15.28
CA ALA A 180 -16.50 0.94 14.05
C ALA A 180 -16.97 2.09 13.14
N GLY A 181 -16.18 2.45 12.13
CA GLY A 181 -16.59 3.35 11.03
C GLY A 181 -16.74 2.61 9.70
N PHE A 182 -16.42 1.30 9.70
CA PHE A 182 -16.48 0.41 8.56
C PHE A 182 -17.13 -0.91 9.03
N TYR A 183 -18.20 -1.32 8.39
CA TYR A 183 -18.89 -2.58 8.67
C TYR A 183 -18.94 -3.43 7.40
N PHE A 184 -18.58 -4.71 7.51
CA PHE A 184 -18.74 -5.70 6.45
C PHE A 184 -19.66 -6.81 6.94
N LEU A 185 -20.74 -7.06 6.21
CA LEU A 185 -21.74 -8.08 6.53
C LEU A 185 -21.79 -9.07 5.37
N TYR A 186 -21.81 -10.36 5.66
CA TYR A 186 -22.09 -11.41 4.69
C TYR A 186 -23.37 -12.14 5.10
N LEU A 187 -24.40 -12.03 4.26
CA LEU A 187 -25.73 -12.61 4.44
C LEU A 187 -25.90 -13.73 3.40
N SER A 188 -26.11 -14.97 3.85
CA SER A 188 -25.97 -16.18 3.01
C SER A 188 -27.27 -16.98 2.85
N GLU A 189 -28.33 -16.68 3.61
CA GLU A 189 -29.54 -17.52 3.63
C GLU A 189 -30.40 -17.37 2.35
N LEU A 190 -30.22 -16.29 1.58
CA LEU A 190 -30.93 -16.10 0.31
C LEU A 190 -30.52 -17.12 -0.75
N ASP A 191 -29.23 -17.45 -0.86
CA ASP A 191 -28.72 -18.43 -1.81
C ASP A 191 -29.35 -19.82 -1.58
N ALA A 192 -29.32 -20.30 -0.33
CA ALA A 192 -29.95 -21.56 0.05
C ALA A 192 -31.47 -21.59 -0.24
N LEU A 193 -32.16 -20.45 -0.06
CA LEU A 193 -33.57 -20.32 -0.41
C LEU A 193 -33.78 -20.43 -1.93
N LEU A 194 -32.97 -19.74 -2.73
CA LEU A 194 -33.08 -19.75 -4.19
C LEU A 194 -32.79 -21.14 -4.79
N HIS A 195 -31.82 -21.88 -4.27
CA HIS A 195 -31.60 -23.28 -4.67
C HIS A 195 -32.84 -24.17 -4.49
N SER A 196 -33.71 -23.85 -3.52
CA SER A 196 -34.90 -24.65 -3.22
C SER A 196 -36.22 -24.11 -3.78
N CYS A 197 -36.29 -22.82 -4.09
CA CYS A 197 -37.54 -22.10 -4.35
C CYS A 197 -37.42 -21.05 -5.47
N CYS A 198 -36.41 -21.09 -6.35
CA CYS A 198 -36.20 -20.10 -7.41
C CYS A 198 -37.46 -19.84 -8.26
N ARG A 199 -38.25 -20.89 -8.56
CA ARG A 199 -39.47 -20.77 -9.37
C ARG A 199 -40.66 -20.18 -8.59
N HIS A 200 -40.59 -20.15 -7.26
CA HIS A 200 -41.66 -19.72 -6.37
C HIS A 200 -41.61 -18.22 -6.09
N LYS A 201 -42.00 -17.39 -7.08
CA LYS A 201 -41.91 -15.91 -7.02
C LYS A 201 -42.42 -15.30 -5.70
N GLN A 202 -43.54 -15.79 -5.16
CA GLN A 202 -44.12 -15.26 -3.91
C GLN A 202 -43.20 -15.48 -2.70
N LYS A 203 -42.57 -16.66 -2.58
CA LYS A 203 -41.62 -16.95 -1.48
C LYS A 203 -40.37 -16.09 -1.59
N VAL A 204 -39.85 -15.92 -2.79
CA VAL A 204 -38.68 -15.07 -3.05
C VAL A 204 -39.00 -13.60 -2.72
N GLN A 205 -40.16 -13.09 -3.15
CA GLN A 205 -40.62 -11.74 -2.80
C GLN A 205 -40.79 -11.54 -1.29
N GLN A 206 -41.32 -12.54 -0.57
CA GLN A 206 -41.42 -12.49 0.89
C GLN A 206 -40.04 -12.42 1.56
N ALA A 207 -39.07 -13.20 1.08
CA ALA A 207 -37.69 -13.14 1.58
C ALA A 207 -37.07 -11.75 1.34
N LEU A 208 -37.19 -11.21 0.13
CA LEU A 208 -36.71 -9.87 -0.22
C LEU A 208 -37.38 -8.77 0.63
N ALA A 209 -38.69 -8.87 0.88
CA ALA A 209 -39.38 -7.95 1.77
C ALA A 209 -38.83 -7.99 3.21
N GLY A 210 -38.45 -9.18 3.69
CA GLY A 210 -37.75 -9.38 4.95
C GLY A 210 -36.42 -8.64 5.00
N TYR A 211 -35.52 -8.93 4.05
CA TYR A 211 -34.22 -8.23 3.94
C TYR A 211 -34.39 -6.71 3.82
N GLN A 212 -35.38 -6.26 3.03
CA GLN A 212 -35.66 -4.83 2.86
C GLN A 212 -35.99 -4.16 4.20
N ASN A 213 -36.88 -4.77 4.99
CA ASN A 213 -37.27 -4.23 6.29
C ASN A 213 -36.09 -4.19 7.26
N ASP A 214 -35.29 -5.25 7.30
CA ASP A 214 -34.15 -5.33 8.21
C ASP A 214 -33.04 -4.33 7.84
N ILE A 215 -32.71 -4.21 6.55
CA ILE A 215 -31.68 -3.28 6.06
C ILE A 215 -32.15 -1.84 6.24
N ARG A 216 -33.43 -1.53 6.01
CA ARG A 216 -33.99 -0.19 6.30
C ARG A 216 -33.84 0.15 7.78
N CYS A 217 -34.20 -0.78 8.67
CA CYS A 217 -34.08 -0.56 10.11
C CYS A 217 -32.62 -0.39 10.57
N LEU A 218 -31.69 -1.10 9.93
CA LEU A 218 -30.25 -0.93 10.13
C LEU A 218 -29.80 0.46 9.66
N TYR A 219 -30.24 0.92 8.49
CA TYR A 219 -29.92 2.24 7.95
C TYR A 219 -30.46 3.37 8.84
N GLU A 220 -31.70 3.28 9.29
CA GLU A 220 -32.29 4.24 10.24
C GLU A 220 -31.49 4.31 11.56
N THR A 221 -31.05 3.15 12.06
CA THR A 221 -30.18 3.08 13.25
C THR A 221 -28.84 3.79 13.01
N ALA A 222 -28.29 3.70 11.81
CA ALA A 222 -27.08 4.41 11.42
C ALA A 222 -27.31 5.93 11.30
N CYS A 223 -28.41 6.37 10.67
CA CYS A 223 -28.78 7.78 10.55
C CYS A 223 -28.97 8.47 11.90
N ALA A 224 -29.45 7.76 12.93
CA ALA A 224 -29.56 8.30 14.28
C ALA A 224 -28.20 8.56 14.96
N GLY A 225 -27.12 7.91 14.49
CA GLY A 225 -25.80 7.92 15.15
C GLY A 225 -24.69 8.65 14.40
N PHE A 226 -24.81 8.83 13.09
CA PHE A 226 -23.73 9.28 12.20
C PHE A 226 -24.24 10.38 11.25
N LYS A 227 -23.35 11.27 10.80
CA LYS A 227 -23.72 12.40 9.93
C LYS A 227 -23.71 12.00 8.45
N GLU A 228 -22.71 11.22 8.05
CA GLU A 228 -22.52 10.72 6.70
C GLU A 228 -22.54 9.19 6.72
N ILE A 229 -23.43 8.60 5.93
CA ILE A 229 -23.58 7.14 5.82
C ILE A 229 -23.39 6.76 4.37
N GLY A 230 -22.43 5.88 4.08
CA GLY A 230 -22.34 5.13 2.84
C GLY A 230 -22.91 3.74 3.05
N LEU A 231 -24.06 3.44 2.47
CA LEU A 231 -24.65 2.11 2.44
C LEU A 231 -24.40 1.50 1.06
N PHE A 232 -23.81 0.32 1.04
CA PHE A 232 -23.50 -0.44 -0.16
C PHE A 232 -24.01 -1.87 0.02
N VAL A 233 -25.02 -2.25 -0.75
CA VAL A 233 -25.57 -3.60 -0.80
C VAL A 233 -25.17 -4.19 -2.15
N PHE A 234 -24.42 -5.28 -2.14
CA PHE A 234 -23.90 -5.91 -3.36
C PHE A 234 -24.00 -7.43 -3.25
N SER A 235 -23.82 -8.11 -4.37
CA SER A 235 -23.83 -9.57 -4.46
C SER A 235 -22.58 -10.08 -5.16
N ASP A 236 -22.31 -11.36 -5.00
CA ASP A 236 -21.28 -12.08 -5.73
C ASP A 236 -21.78 -12.59 -7.08
N HIS A 237 -23.01 -13.09 -7.15
CA HIS A 237 -23.61 -13.55 -8.41
C HIS A 237 -25.12 -13.42 -8.43
N GLY A 238 -25.70 -13.68 -9.61
CA GLY A 238 -27.12 -13.97 -9.76
C GLY A 238 -27.44 -15.46 -9.68
N MET A 239 -28.62 -15.83 -10.18
CA MET A 239 -29.17 -17.17 -10.09
C MET A 239 -30.00 -17.47 -11.35
N ALA A 240 -29.71 -18.59 -12.01
CA ALA A 240 -30.49 -19.07 -13.15
C ALA A 240 -31.49 -20.14 -12.71
N GLU A 241 -32.64 -20.19 -13.36
CA GLU A 241 -33.57 -21.30 -13.21
C GLU A 241 -32.98 -22.58 -13.81
N VAL A 242 -32.93 -23.66 -13.04
CA VAL A 242 -32.54 -24.98 -13.55
C VAL A 242 -33.71 -25.60 -14.27
N LYS A 243 -33.50 -26.06 -15.50
CA LYS A 243 -34.51 -26.68 -16.37
C LYS A 243 -34.39 -28.20 -16.35
N GLU A 244 -33.17 -28.73 -16.35
CA GLU A 244 -32.92 -30.16 -16.44
C GLU A 244 -31.61 -30.58 -15.75
N GLY A 245 -31.48 -31.87 -15.48
CA GLY A 245 -30.27 -32.50 -14.96
C GLY A 245 -29.77 -33.59 -15.89
N VAL A 246 -28.45 -33.62 -16.13
CA VAL A 246 -27.80 -34.56 -17.06
C VAL A 246 -26.79 -35.42 -16.30
N ASP A 247 -26.83 -36.73 -16.51
CA ASP A 247 -25.85 -37.67 -15.96
C ASP A 247 -24.59 -37.72 -16.84
N LEU A 248 -23.84 -36.62 -16.83
CA LEU A 248 -22.57 -36.50 -17.55
C LEU A 248 -21.55 -37.53 -17.06
N LYS A 249 -21.60 -37.85 -15.76
CA LYS A 249 -20.68 -38.78 -15.10
C LYS A 249 -20.81 -40.19 -15.64
N ALA A 250 -22.02 -40.72 -15.78
CA ALA A 250 -22.25 -42.06 -16.33
C ALA A 250 -21.71 -42.19 -17.77
N GLY A 251 -21.86 -41.15 -18.59
CA GLY A 251 -21.34 -41.13 -19.95
C GLY A 251 -19.80 -41.19 -20.01
N VAL A 252 -19.11 -40.46 -19.13
CA VAL A 252 -17.65 -40.52 -19.02
C VAL A 252 -17.19 -41.89 -18.50
N GLU A 253 -17.86 -42.44 -17.48
CA GLU A 253 -17.53 -43.75 -16.90
C GLU A 253 -17.70 -44.90 -17.91
N ALA A 254 -18.66 -44.79 -18.84
CA ALA A 254 -18.89 -45.77 -19.91
C ALA A 254 -17.71 -45.89 -20.90
N LEU A 255 -16.78 -44.92 -20.93
CA LEU A 255 -15.57 -44.98 -21.76
C LEU A 255 -14.52 -45.98 -21.23
N GLY A 256 -14.67 -46.47 -19.99
CA GLY A 256 -13.85 -47.56 -19.45
C GLY A 256 -12.48 -47.16 -18.88
N PHE A 257 -12.21 -45.86 -18.68
CA PHE A 257 -10.98 -45.37 -18.03
C PHE A 257 -11.12 -45.34 -16.50
N ALA A 258 -10.04 -45.60 -15.77
CA ALA A 258 -10.06 -45.72 -14.31
C ALA A 258 -9.63 -44.43 -13.58
N VAL A 259 -10.33 -44.09 -12.49
CA VAL A 259 -9.95 -42.99 -11.57
C VAL A 259 -9.18 -43.56 -10.35
N PRO A 260 -8.01 -43.03 -9.96
CA PRO A 260 -7.26 -41.94 -10.58
C PRO A 260 -6.20 -42.40 -11.59
N LYS A 261 -6.19 -43.67 -12.02
CA LYS A 261 -5.08 -44.22 -12.83
C LYS A 261 -4.92 -43.54 -14.19
N ASP A 262 -6.03 -43.31 -14.88
CA ASP A 262 -6.04 -42.74 -16.23
C ASP A 262 -6.37 -41.24 -16.19
N TYR A 263 -7.26 -40.83 -15.29
CA TYR A 263 -7.69 -39.45 -15.10
C TYR A 263 -8.27 -39.24 -13.69
N ALA A 264 -8.40 -37.98 -13.28
CA ALA A 264 -9.24 -37.57 -12.16
C ALA A 264 -10.31 -36.60 -12.67
N ALA A 265 -11.49 -36.59 -12.05
CA ALA A 265 -12.57 -35.67 -12.39
C ALA A 265 -13.30 -35.18 -11.15
N PHE A 266 -13.62 -33.89 -11.15
CA PHE A 266 -14.49 -33.28 -10.14
C PHE A 266 -15.76 -32.78 -10.82
N TYR A 267 -16.90 -33.31 -10.38
CA TYR A 267 -18.22 -32.96 -10.90
C TYR A 267 -18.89 -31.97 -9.96
N ASP A 268 -18.69 -30.68 -10.22
CA ASP A 268 -19.50 -29.62 -9.62
C ASP A 268 -20.93 -29.65 -10.22
N SER A 269 -21.84 -28.76 -9.80
CA SER A 269 -23.20 -28.74 -10.35
C SER A 269 -23.28 -28.19 -11.77
N THR A 270 -22.45 -27.19 -12.12
CA THR A 270 -22.49 -26.50 -13.42
C THR A 270 -21.26 -26.72 -14.28
N MET A 271 -20.28 -27.48 -13.79
CA MET A 271 -19.07 -27.79 -14.55
C MET A 271 -18.45 -29.12 -14.13
N ALA A 272 -17.79 -29.77 -15.07
CA ALA A 272 -16.93 -30.92 -14.82
C ALA A 272 -15.47 -30.55 -15.14
N ARG A 273 -14.57 -30.83 -14.18
CA ARG A 273 -13.16 -30.49 -14.25
C ARG A 273 -12.33 -31.76 -14.30
N PHE A 274 -11.37 -31.85 -15.22
CA PHE A 274 -10.62 -33.07 -15.50
C PHE A 274 -9.11 -32.85 -15.47
N TRP A 275 -8.39 -33.84 -14.95
CA TRP A 275 -6.93 -33.97 -14.94
C TRP A 275 -6.56 -35.33 -15.54
N PHE A 276 -5.53 -35.39 -16.37
CA PHE A 276 -5.22 -36.59 -17.14
C PHE A 276 -3.82 -37.12 -16.86
N PHE A 277 -3.74 -38.44 -16.66
CA PHE A 277 -2.48 -39.17 -16.49
C PHE A 277 -2.24 -40.18 -17.62
N ASN A 278 -3.24 -40.32 -18.50
CA ASN A 278 -3.19 -41.12 -19.72
C ASN A 278 -3.65 -40.27 -20.93
N PRO A 279 -2.79 -40.05 -21.94
CA PRO A 279 -3.16 -39.28 -23.14
C PRO A 279 -4.36 -39.85 -23.91
N LYS A 280 -4.57 -41.18 -23.90
CA LYS A 280 -5.73 -41.80 -24.55
C LYS A 280 -7.03 -41.44 -23.83
N ALA A 281 -7.01 -41.39 -22.50
CA ALA A 281 -8.15 -40.94 -21.70
C ALA A 281 -8.49 -39.48 -22.01
N LYS A 282 -7.47 -38.62 -22.12
CA LYS A 282 -7.64 -37.20 -22.50
C LYS A 282 -8.35 -37.05 -23.84
N ALA A 283 -7.86 -37.74 -24.87
CA ALA A 283 -8.46 -37.66 -26.20
C ALA A 283 -9.91 -38.18 -26.23
N ALA A 284 -10.17 -39.34 -25.64
CA ALA A 284 -11.50 -39.95 -25.65
C ALA A 284 -12.53 -39.16 -24.84
N ILE A 285 -12.14 -38.66 -23.65
CA ILE A 285 -13.03 -37.84 -22.81
C ILE A 285 -13.30 -36.50 -23.48
N ALA A 286 -12.29 -35.85 -24.06
CA ALA A 286 -12.49 -34.59 -24.79
C ALA A 286 -13.42 -34.75 -26.01
N ASP A 287 -13.27 -35.84 -26.78
CA ASP A 287 -14.17 -36.14 -27.91
C ASP A 287 -15.61 -36.41 -27.45
N PHE A 288 -15.79 -37.18 -26.36
CA PHE A 288 -17.11 -37.39 -25.75
C PHE A 288 -17.76 -36.07 -25.33
N LEU A 289 -17.02 -35.22 -24.62
CA LEU A 289 -17.50 -33.93 -24.11
C LEU A 289 -17.87 -32.97 -25.25
N ASN A 290 -17.07 -32.89 -26.32
CA ASN A 290 -17.36 -32.05 -27.49
C ASN A 290 -18.66 -32.44 -28.22
N LYS A 291 -19.14 -33.67 -28.04
CA LYS A 291 -20.40 -34.16 -28.61
C LYS A 291 -21.62 -33.92 -27.72
N GLN A 292 -21.41 -33.45 -26.48
CA GLN A 292 -22.52 -33.24 -25.54
C GLN A 292 -23.22 -31.91 -25.81
N PRO A 293 -24.53 -31.89 -26.11
CA PRO A 293 -25.26 -30.65 -26.38
C PRO A 293 -25.54 -29.83 -25.11
N CYS A 294 -25.33 -30.41 -23.92
CA CYS A 294 -25.64 -29.80 -22.62
C CYS A 294 -24.57 -28.82 -22.10
N GLY A 295 -23.47 -28.63 -22.84
CA GLY A 295 -22.38 -27.77 -22.43
C GLY A 295 -21.27 -27.73 -23.46
N ARG A 296 -20.10 -27.22 -23.05
CA ARG A 296 -18.94 -27.06 -23.93
C ARG A 296 -17.64 -27.07 -23.14
N ILE A 297 -16.55 -27.48 -23.78
CA ILE A 297 -15.21 -27.30 -23.22
C ILE A 297 -14.81 -25.83 -23.33
N LEU A 298 -14.27 -25.27 -22.26
CA LEU A 298 -13.73 -23.90 -22.28
C LEU A 298 -12.43 -23.82 -23.08
N SER A 299 -12.35 -22.86 -23.99
CA SER A 299 -11.13 -22.56 -24.74
C SER A 299 -10.06 -21.90 -23.85
N ALA A 300 -8.82 -21.83 -24.34
CA ALA A 300 -7.74 -21.12 -23.63
C ALA A 300 -8.04 -19.62 -23.48
N GLU A 301 -8.59 -19.00 -24.52
CA GLU A 301 -8.99 -17.59 -24.54
C GLU A 301 -10.09 -17.32 -23.50
N GLU A 302 -11.03 -18.24 -23.35
CA GLU A 302 -12.10 -18.13 -22.36
C GLU A 302 -11.57 -18.28 -20.94
N LYS A 303 -10.70 -19.27 -20.69
CA LYS A 303 -10.04 -19.41 -19.39
C LYS A 303 -9.26 -18.14 -19.02
N GLN A 304 -8.58 -17.53 -20.00
CA GLN A 304 -7.88 -16.26 -19.81
C GLN A 304 -8.84 -15.10 -19.52
N ARG A 305 -9.93 -15.00 -20.29
CA ARG A 305 -10.98 -13.98 -20.12
C ARG A 305 -11.63 -14.05 -18.74
N TYR A 306 -11.89 -15.26 -18.25
CA TYR A 306 -12.49 -15.48 -16.92
C TYR A 306 -11.47 -15.42 -15.78
N GLY A 307 -10.17 -15.32 -16.08
CA GLY A 307 -9.11 -15.26 -15.08
C GLY A 307 -8.89 -16.58 -14.33
N ILE A 308 -9.11 -17.70 -15.02
CA ILE A 308 -9.01 -19.08 -14.49
C ILE A 308 -7.95 -19.90 -15.27
N ASP A 309 -7.09 -19.24 -16.02
CA ASP A 309 -5.89 -19.78 -16.67
C ASP A 309 -4.77 -20.00 -15.63
N PHE A 310 -4.94 -21.02 -14.77
CA PHE A 310 -3.91 -21.41 -13.79
C PHE A 310 -2.71 -22.05 -14.48
N ALA A 311 -1.49 -21.59 -14.18
CA ALA A 311 -0.26 -22.04 -14.85
C ALA A 311 0.08 -23.52 -14.64
N ASP A 312 -0.46 -24.14 -13.59
CA ASP A 312 -0.23 -25.52 -13.17
C ASP A 312 -1.48 -26.40 -13.34
N ASP A 313 -2.49 -25.93 -14.07
CA ASP A 313 -3.78 -26.61 -14.22
C ASP A 313 -4.40 -27.04 -12.87
N MET A 314 -4.15 -26.27 -11.81
CA MET A 314 -4.62 -26.54 -10.43
C MET A 314 -6.08 -26.97 -10.38
N TYR A 315 -6.91 -26.34 -11.20
CA TYR A 315 -8.35 -26.56 -11.25
C TYR A 315 -8.84 -27.41 -12.43
N GLY A 316 -7.94 -27.98 -13.23
CA GLY A 316 -8.27 -28.92 -14.31
C GLY A 316 -7.70 -28.48 -15.65
N GLU A 317 -7.14 -29.44 -16.37
CA GLU A 317 -6.66 -29.25 -17.75
C GLU A 317 -7.84 -29.04 -18.70
N VAL A 318 -8.92 -29.80 -18.52
CA VAL A 318 -10.16 -29.66 -19.30
C VAL A 318 -11.30 -29.29 -18.36
N ILE A 319 -12.02 -28.23 -18.72
CA ILE A 319 -13.16 -27.72 -17.97
C ILE A 319 -14.35 -27.74 -18.93
N PHE A 320 -15.35 -28.55 -18.63
CA PHE A 320 -16.61 -28.61 -19.36
C PHE A 320 -17.65 -27.81 -18.59
N LEU A 321 -18.08 -26.68 -19.17
CA LEU A 321 -19.09 -25.78 -18.61
C LEU A 321 -20.47 -26.14 -19.17
N MET A 322 -21.45 -26.34 -18.29
CA MET A 322 -22.82 -26.63 -18.69
C MET A 322 -23.51 -25.37 -19.23
N ASN A 323 -24.46 -25.54 -20.16
CA ASN A 323 -25.32 -24.46 -20.62
C ASN A 323 -26.19 -23.93 -19.47
N THR A 324 -26.53 -22.64 -19.49
CA THR A 324 -27.38 -22.02 -18.46
C THR A 324 -28.70 -22.78 -18.29
N GLY A 325 -28.96 -23.22 -17.07
CA GLY A 325 -30.16 -23.97 -16.70
C GLY A 325 -30.02 -25.49 -16.80
N THR A 326 -28.88 -26.02 -17.24
CA THR A 326 -28.61 -27.47 -17.23
C THR A 326 -27.58 -27.80 -16.17
N VAL A 327 -27.86 -28.74 -15.28
CA VAL A 327 -26.92 -29.14 -14.20
C VAL A 327 -26.44 -30.57 -14.37
N ILE A 328 -25.26 -30.88 -13.85
CA ILE A 328 -24.78 -32.26 -13.71
C ILE A 328 -25.55 -32.90 -12.55
N ASN A 329 -26.20 -34.03 -12.80
CA ASN A 329 -26.89 -34.79 -11.77
C ASN A 329 -26.82 -36.30 -12.07
N PRO A 330 -26.26 -37.13 -11.16
CA PRO A 330 -25.72 -36.75 -9.86
C PRO A 330 -24.40 -35.98 -9.96
N SER A 331 -24.18 -35.01 -9.07
CA SER A 331 -22.90 -34.31 -8.90
C SER A 331 -22.29 -34.61 -7.52
N PHE A 332 -21.08 -34.13 -7.28
CA PHE A 332 -20.47 -34.19 -5.95
C PHE A 332 -21.16 -33.23 -4.97
N MET A 333 -21.92 -32.23 -5.43
CA MET A 333 -22.63 -31.29 -4.57
C MET A 333 -23.96 -31.85 -4.06
N GLY A 334 -24.59 -32.77 -4.80
CA GLY A 334 -25.91 -33.29 -4.44
C GLY A 334 -26.49 -34.31 -5.42
N ARG A 335 -27.55 -34.99 -4.99
CA ARG A 335 -28.37 -35.89 -5.84
C ARG A 335 -29.73 -35.30 -6.21
N ARG A 336 -30.10 -34.17 -5.60
CA ARG A 336 -31.35 -33.49 -5.86
C ARG A 336 -31.05 -32.36 -6.83
N ILE A 337 -31.83 -32.28 -7.91
CA ILE A 337 -31.79 -31.17 -8.85
C ILE A 337 -32.34 -29.92 -8.11
N PRO A 338 -31.55 -28.85 -7.97
CA PRO A 338 -32.03 -27.61 -7.36
C PRO A 338 -32.98 -26.87 -8.31
N GLU A 339 -33.83 -25.97 -7.79
CA GLU A 339 -34.71 -25.14 -8.62
C GLU A 339 -33.94 -23.99 -9.30
N GLY A 340 -32.91 -23.48 -8.64
CA GLY A 340 -32.01 -22.45 -9.16
C GLY A 340 -30.55 -22.87 -9.00
N MET A 341 -29.69 -22.44 -9.90
CA MET A 341 -28.25 -22.66 -9.82
C MET A 341 -27.47 -21.44 -10.34
N HIS A 342 -26.31 -21.20 -9.74
CA HIS A 342 -25.32 -20.20 -10.16
C HIS A 342 -24.06 -20.89 -10.68
N GLY A 343 -23.09 -20.11 -11.18
CA GLY A 343 -21.83 -20.65 -11.72
C GLY A 343 -21.91 -21.13 -13.16
N PHE A 344 -22.83 -20.56 -13.95
CA PHE A 344 -22.88 -20.68 -15.40
C PHE A 344 -22.01 -19.60 -16.09
N ASP A 345 -22.08 -19.54 -17.41
CA ASP A 345 -21.38 -18.52 -18.20
C ASP A 345 -21.79 -17.10 -17.78
N ILE A 346 -20.81 -16.24 -17.49
CA ILE A 346 -21.03 -14.87 -17.00
C ILE A 346 -21.58 -13.92 -18.07
N ASP A 347 -21.57 -14.34 -19.33
CA ASP A 347 -22.22 -13.59 -20.41
C ASP A 347 -23.76 -13.71 -20.31
N ASP A 348 -24.29 -14.71 -19.60
CA ASP A 348 -25.71 -14.82 -19.29
C ASP A 348 -26.13 -13.79 -18.23
N SER A 349 -27.15 -12.99 -18.52
CA SER A 349 -27.63 -11.93 -17.61
C SER A 349 -28.15 -12.47 -16.28
N SER A 350 -28.56 -13.74 -16.20
CA SER A 350 -28.95 -14.35 -14.93
C SER A 350 -27.80 -14.50 -13.95
N MET A 351 -26.54 -14.46 -14.41
CA MET A 351 -25.34 -14.49 -13.57
C MET A 351 -24.91 -13.10 -13.08
N ASP A 352 -25.50 -12.03 -13.60
CA ASP A 352 -25.16 -10.66 -13.22
C ASP A 352 -25.41 -10.45 -11.72
N ALA A 353 -24.35 -10.06 -11.02
CA ALA A 353 -24.41 -9.52 -9.68
C ALA A 353 -24.95 -8.08 -9.73
N LEU A 354 -24.99 -7.42 -8.58
CA LEU A 354 -25.46 -6.03 -8.52
C LEU A 354 -24.72 -5.19 -7.49
N LEU A 355 -24.91 -3.87 -7.62
CA LEU A 355 -24.65 -2.89 -6.58
C LEU A 355 -25.87 -1.98 -6.39
N LEU A 356 -26.36 -1.91 -5.16
CA LEU A 356 -27.30 -0.90 -4.68
C LEU A 356 -26.58 0.01 -3.69
N SER A 357 -26.74 1.32 -3.84
CA SER A 357 -26.14 2.27 -2.91
C SER A 357 -26.97 3.52 -2.68
N ASN A 358 -26.83 4.10 -1.49
CA ASN A 358 -27.41 5.39 -1.14
C ASN A 358 -26.62 6.58 -1.71
N ARG A 359 -25.48 6.34 -2.37
CA ARG A 359 -24.67 7.36 -3.04
C ARG A 359 -23.97 6.79 -4.28
N LEU A 360 -23.59 7.67 -5.19
CA LEU A 360 -22.83 7.26 -6.37
C LEU A 360 -21.41 6.85 -5.96
N PRO A 361 -20.92 5.66 -6.37
CA PRO A 361 -19.50 5.31 -6.23
C PRO A 361 -18.62 6.30 -6.99
N GLU A 362 -17.48 6.69 -6.39
CA GLU A 362 -16.47 7.53 -7.07
C GLU A 362 -15.72 6.73 -8.14
N GLN A 363 -15.63 5.42 -7.96
CA GLN A 363 -14.98 4.48 -8.88
C GLN A 363 -15.97 3.93 -9.89
N LYS A 364 -15.49 3.64 -11.10
CA LYS A 364 -16.24 2.83 -12.07
C LYS A 364 -16.30 1.39 -11.56
N ILE A 365 -17.51 0.84 -11.46
CA ILE A 365 -17.76 -0.55 -11.07
C ILE A 365 -18.33 -1.26 -12.29
N THR A 366 -17.60 -2.24 -12.81
CA THR A 366 -18.03 -3.05 -13.97
C THR A 366 -18.13 -4.52 -13.62
N ASP A 367 -17.26 -4.99 -12.72
CA ASP A 367 -17.23 -6.37 -12.27
C ASP A 367 -17.08 -6.46 -10.75
N VAL A 368 -17.39 -7.63 -10.20
CA VAL A 368 -17.42 -7.88 -8.75
C VAL A 368 -16.08 -7.63 -8.06
N LYS A 369 -14.93 -7.77 -8.75
CA LYS A 369 -13.62 -7.49 -8.15
C LYS A 369 -13.45 -5.98 -7.87
N ASP A 370 -14.16 -5.12 -8.60
CA ASP A 370 -14.08 -3.67 -8.44
C ASP A 370 -14.65 -3.20 -7.09
N PHE A 371 -15.49 -4.02 -6.42
CA PHE A 371 -15.94 -3.76 -5.05
C PHE A 371 -14.79 -3.64 -4.06
N PHE A 372 -13.65 -4.28 -4.33
CA PHE A 372 -12.44 -4.08 -3.53
C PHE A 372 -12.00 -2.62 -3.53
N SER A 373 -11.99 -1.96 -4.68
CA SER A 373 -11.56 -0.55 -4.81
C SER A 373 -12.51 0.40 -4.06
N LEU A 374 -13.80 0.07 -4.10
CA LEU A 374 -14.85 0.78 -3.36
C LEU A 374 -14.64 0.65 -1.85
N MET A 375 -14.46 -0.57 -1.35
CA MET A 375 -14.16 -0.84 0.06
C MET A 375 -12.82 -0.24 0.48
N HIS A 376 -11.81 -0.30 -0.38
CA HIS A 376 -10.48 0.25 -0.13
C HIS A 376 -10.54 1.76 0.09
N THR A 377 -11.27 2.48 -0.75
CA THR A 377 -11.48 3.94 -0.59
C THR A 377 -12.25 4.23 0.70
N ALA A 378 -13.29 3.46 0.99
CA ALA A 378 -14.07 3.58 2.22
C ALA A 378 -13.29 3.23 3.51
N SER A 379 -12.19 2.48 3.42
CA SER A 379 -11.30 2.17 4.54
C SER A 379 -10.54 3.41 5.08
N GLY A 380 -10.56 4.50 4.32
CA GLY A 380 -9.96 5.78 4.68
C GLY A 380 -8.46 5.87 4.38
N LYS A 381 -7.90 7.02 4.74
CA LYS A 381 -6.52 7.42 4.46
C LYS A 381 -5.54 6.80 5.46
N THR A 382 -4.37 6.39 5.00
CA THR A 382 -3.28 5.91 5.86
C THR A 382 -2.74 7.05 6.69
N LYS A 383 -2.90 6.97 8.02
CA LYS A 383 -2.41 8.02 8.92
C LYS A 383 -0.91 7.87 9.15
N VAL A 384 -0.17 8.92 8.81
CA VAL A 384 1.29 9.00 9.00
C VAL A 384 1.58 10.09 10.02
N LEU A 385 2.12 9.70 11.18
CA LEU A 385 2.60 10.65 12.19
C LEU A 385 4.08 10.92 11.94
N TYR A 386 4.38 12.17 11.59
CA TYR A 386 5.73 12.67 11.49
C TYR A 386 6.21 13.23 12.82
N PHE A 387 7.42 12.88 13.25
CA PHE A 387 7.98 13.35 14.52
C PHE A 387 9.33 14.04 14.34
N LEU A 388 9.39 15.30 14.78
CA LEU A 388 10.59 16.13 14.87
C LEU A 388 10.81 16.55 16.31
N ASN A 389 12.07 16.85 16.67
CA ASN A 389 12.43 17.23 18.03
C ASN A 389 13.35 18.46 18.10
N SER A 390 13.68 19.02 16.94
CA SER A 390 14.37 20.29 16.76
C SER A 390 13.44 21.47 17.09
N SER A 391 14.02 22.59 17.50
CA SER A 391 13.30 23.84 17.81
C SER A 391 13.41 24.89 16.72
N VAL A 392 14.14 24.60 15.63
CA VAL A 392 14.48 25.55 14.57
C VAL A 392 14.25 24.93 13.21
N ARG A 393 13.75 25.73 12.26
CA ARG A 393 13.63 25.34 10.85
C ARG A 393 15.02 25.28 10.22
N ALA A 394 15.41 24.10 9.72
CA ALA A 394 16.62 23.88 8.93
C ALA A 394 16.32 22.83 7.84
N GLY A 395 17.37 22.20 7.30
CA GLY A 395 17.22 21.30 6.14
C GLY A 395 16.36 20.06 6.37
N ALA A 396 16.34 19.49 7.58
CA ALA A 396 15.52 18.30 7.87
C ALA A 396 14.03 18.64 7.98
N GLU A 397 13.73 19.81 8.54
CA GLU A 397 12.38 20.35 8.67
C GLU A 397 11.85 20.78 7.30
N GLU A 398 12.68 21.43 6.49
CA GLU A 398 12.37 21.80 5.11
C GLU A 398 12.11 20.57 4.23
N HIS A 399 12.94 19.53 4.36
CA HIS A 399 12.70 18.23 3.72
C HIS A 399 11.33 17.66 4.11
N LEU A 400 10.97 17.69 5.40
CA LEU A 400 9.68 17.16 5.84
C LEU A 400 8.52 17.98 5.28
N LEU A 401 8.64 19.32 5.24
CA LEU A 401 7.60 20.16 4.64
C LEU A 401 7.39 19.84 3.16
N ARG A 402 8.47 19.64 2.39
CA ARG A 402 8.39 19.23 0.97
C ARG A 402 7.76 17.86 0.81
N LEU A 403 8.12 16.91 1.67
CA LEU A 403 7.50 15.58 1.70
C LEU A 403 5.99 15.68 2.02
N ILE A 404 5.61 16.48 3.01
CA ILE A 404 4.19 16.72 3.32
C ILE A 404 3.53 17.39 2.12
N LYS A 405 4.12 18.42 1.50
CA LYS A 405 3.54 19.15 0.36
C LYS A 405 3.11 18.21 -0.76
N GLY A 406 3.96 17.29 -1.20
CA GLY A 406 3.65 16.43 -2.34
C GLY A 406 3.08 15.05 -2.00
N LEU A 407 2.93 14.69 -0.72
CA LEU A 407 2.30 13.44 -0.31
C LEU A 407 0.86 13.35 -0.88
N ASP A 408 0.49 12.22 -1.47
CA ASP A 408 -0.85 11.98 -1.98
C ASP A 408 -1.88 12.06 -0.83
N LYS A 409 -2.65 13.14 -0.84
CA LYS A 409 -3.65 13.42 0.19
C LYS A 409 -4.86 12.54 0.10
N GLU A 410 -5.11 11.85 -1.01
CA GLU A 410 -6.20 10.88 -1.12
C GLU A 410 -5.83 9.54 -0.51
N ARG A 411 -4.53 9.22 -0.42
CA ARG A 411 -4.04 7.98 0.17
C ARG A 411 -3.55 8.16 1.61
N PHE A 412 -2.99 9.32 1.95
CA PHE A 412 -2.34 9.54 3.25
C PHE A 412 -2.90 10.75 4.00
N ALA A 413 -3.01 10.60 5.33
CA ALA A 413 -3.42 11.65 6.26
C ALA A 413 -2.23 12.02 7.18
N PRO A 414 -1.47 13.09 6.86
CA PRO A 414 -0.29 13.46 7.65
C PRO A 414 -0.66 14.15 8.98
N LEU A 415 0.09 13.81 10.02
CA LEU A 415 0.05 14.44 11.33
C LEU A 415 1.47 14.81 11.76
N LEU A 416 1.77 16.11 11.88
CA LEU A 416 3.05 16.61 12.37
C LEU A 416 3.02 16.73 13.90
N ALA A 417 3.95 16.07 14.57
CA ALA A 417 4.21 16.23 15.99
C ALA A 417 5.63 16.79 16.21
N CYS A 418 5.73 17.99 16.77
CA CYS A 418 7.01 18.67 17.01
C CYS A 418 6.96 19.65 18.19
N PRO A 419 8.10 20.19 18.67
CA PRO A 419 8.11 21.23 19.69
C PRO A 419 7.31 22.47 19.29
N GLN A 420 6.81 23.21 20.28
CA GLN A 420 5.96 24.39 20.06
C GLN A 420 6.69 25.48 19.27
N GLU A 421 7.98 25.65 19.53
CA GLU A 421 8.83 26.66 18.90
C GLU A 421 9.00 26.39 17.41
N LEU A 422 9.14 25.12 17.03
CA LEU A 422 9.18 24.73 15.62
C LEU A 422 7.79 24.84 14.99
N LEU A 423 6.74 24.45 15.72
CA LEU A 423 5.37 24.54 15.22
C LEU A 423 4.99 26.00 14.89
N ALA A 424 5.47 26.97 15.66
CA ALA A 424 5.28 28.39 15.36
C ALA A 424 5.96 28.84 14.05
N GLN A 425 7.02 28.15 13.60
CA GLN A 425 7.75 28.49 12.37
C GLN A 425 7.19 27.79 11.13
N ILE A 426 6.65 26.57 11.26
CA ILE A 426 6.27 25.73 10.10
C ILE A 426 4.83 25.21 10.12
N GLY A 427 4.10 25.42 11.22
CA GLY A 427 2.80 24.80 11.44
C GLY A 427 1.72 25.28 10.47
N GLU A 428 1.75 26.56 10.09
CA GLU A 428 0.81 27.11 9.11
C GLU A 428 1.05 26.50 7.72
N GLU A 429 2.30 26.45 7.25
CA GLU A 429 2.67 25.80 5.99
C GLU A 429 2.30 24.32 5.98
N ALA A 430 2.63 23.58 7.04
CA ALA A 430 2.28 22.17 7.17
C ALA A 430 0.75 21.97 7.11
N SER A 431 -0.02 22.85 7.76
CA SER A 431 -1.48 22.80 7.76
C SER A 431 -2.07 23.13 6.39
N ARG A 432 -1.50 24.11 5.68
CA ARG A 432 -1.85 24.45 4.29
C ARG A 432 -1.58 23.28 3.34
N TYR A 433 -0.55 22.49 3.61
CA TYR A 433 -0.26 21.23 2.93
C TYR A 433 -1.07 20.03 3.46
N GLY A 434 -2.14 20.28 4.23
CA GLY A 434 -3.08 19.25 4.68
C GLY A 434 -2.62 18.41 5.87
N ALA A 435 -1.55 18.80 6.57
CA ALA A 435 -1.14 18.12 7.81
C ALA A 435 -1.86 18.67 9.03
N ARG A 436 -2.40 17.78 9.86
CA ARG A 436 -2.79 18.15 11.23
C ARG A 436 -1.51 18.36 12.04
N CYS A 437 -1.51 19.31 12.96
CA CYS A 437 -0.32 19.61 13.76
C CYS A 437 -0.58 19.46 15.27
N CYS A 438 0.42 18.98 16.02
CA CYS A 438 0.34 18.85 17.46
C CYS A 438 1.68 19.16 18.14
N ALA A 439 1.65 19.99 19.17
CA ALA A 439 2.86 20.33 19.93
C ALA A 439 3.26 19.20 20.90
N VAL A 440 4.36 18.52 20.61
CA VAL A 440 4.97 17.50 21.48
C VAL A 440 6.49 17.55 21.35
N SER A 441 7.19 17.56 22.49
CA SER A 441 8.66 17.58 22.55
C SER A 441 9.14 16.59 23.60
N ILE A 442 10.05 15.68 23.25
CA ILE A 442 10.60 14.70 24.20
C ILE A 442 12.13 14.81 24.16
N ARG A 443 12.71 15.57 25.08
CA ARG A 443 14.17 15.76 25.13
C ARG A 443 14.89 14.73 26.01
N ARG A 444 14.20 14.16 27.00
CA ARG A 444 14.76 13.24 28.02
C ARG A 444 13.75 12.18 28.42
N TRP A 445 14.21 10.95 28.64
CA TRP A 445 13.38 9.83 29.12
C TRP A 445 12.74 10.05 30.50
N ARG A 446 13.33 10.94 31.32
CA ARG A 446 12.79 11.33 32.62
C ARG A 446 11.57 12.27 32.52
N ASN A 447 11.28 12.85 31.35
CA ASN A 447 10.14 13.74 31.18
C ASN A 447 8.86 12.93 30.88
N LEU A 448 8.36 12.25 31.92
CA LEU A 448 7.22 11.34 31.81
C LEU A 448 5.96 12.04 31.29
N ARG A 449 5.72 13.31 31.64
CA ARG A 449 4.56 14.08 31.15
C ARG A 449 4.51 14.14 29.63
N HIS A 450 5.64 14.41 28.97
CA HIS A 450 5.71 14.50 27.51
C HIS A 450 5.65 13.12 26.84
N ILE A 451 6.23 12.10 27.47
CA ILE A 451 6.09 10.69 27.04
C ILE A 451 4.62 10.28 27.07
N PHE A 452 3.92 10.52 28.18
CA PHE A 452 2.49 10.23 28.30
C PHE A 452 1.66 11.03 27.30
N LYS A 453 2.00 12.31 27.05
CA LYS A 453 1.34 13.12 26.01
C LYS A 453 1.49 12.48 24.62
N PHE A 454 2.70 12.03 24.27
CA PHE A 454 2.96 11.38 22.98
C PHE A 454 2.28 10.01 22.87
N LEU A 455 2.32 9.18 23.92
CA LEU A 455 1.60 7.89 23.95
C LEU A 455 0.09 8.09 23.81
N ARG A 456 -0.50 9.07 24.52
CA ARG A 456 -1.92 9.42 24.35
C ARG A 456 -2.22 9.86 22.93
N LEU A 457 -1.33 10.62 22.29
CA LEU A 457 -1.47 11.01 20.88
C LEU A 457 -1.48 9.77 19.97
N LEU A 458 -0.54 8.84 20.15
CA LEU A 458 -0.46 7.60 19.37
C LEU A 458 -1.69 6.71 19.56
N ILE A 459 -2.18 6.57 20.79
CA ILE A 459 -3.37 5.76 21.12
C ILE A 459 -4.64 6.40 20.55
N LYS A 460 -4.75 7.74 20.62
CA LYS A 460 -5.90 8.49 20.12
C LYS A 460 -5.96 8.50 18.59
N GLU A 461 -4.84 8.81 17.94
CA GLU A 461 -4.80 9.02 16.49
C GLU A 461 -4.67 7.71 15.72
N LYS A 462 -4.10 6.67 16.35
CA LYS A 462 -3.83 5.34 15.78
C LYS A 462 -3.13 5.41 14.43
N PRO A 463 -1.95 6.06 14.33
CA PRO A 463 -1.22 6.10 13.08
C PRO A 463 -0.82 4.68 12.64
N ALA A 464 -0.86 4.46 11.33
CA ALA A 464 -0.31 3.25 10.70
C ALA A 464 1.22 3.33 10.63
N VAL A 465 1.73 4.55 10.43
CA VAL A 465 3.16 4.84 10.32
C VAL A 465 3.56 5.93 11.31
N VAL A 466 4.65 5.72 12.03
CA VAL A 466 5.37 6.79 12.73
C VAL A 466 6.71 7.01 12.01
N HIS A 467 6.90 8.18 11.43
CA HIS A 467 8.10 8.56 10.71
C HIS A 467 8.85 9.66 11.46
N ALA A 468 9.96 9.29 12.09
CA ALA A 468 10.83 10.22 12.81
C ALA A 468 11.95 10.73 11.91
N HIS A 469 12.32 12.01 12.06
CA HIS A 469 13.43 12.59 11.32
C HIS A 469 14.64 12.74 12.26
N GLN A 470 15.75 12.11 11.90
CA GLN A 470 16.99 11.96 12.67
C GLN A 470 16.91 10.98 13.86
N PHE A 471 18.05 10.40 14.21
CA PHE A 471 18.19 9.43 15.30
C PHE A 471 17.71 9.98 16.66
N PHE A 472 17.91 11.28 16.94
CA PHE A 472 17.49 11.87 18.20
C PHE A 472 15.96 11.91 18.36
N ALA A 473 15.20 11.98 17.26
CA ALA A 473 13.75 11.87 17.30
C ALA A 473 13.32 10.40 17.38
N SER A 474 13.93 9.53 16.58
CA SER A 474 13.57 8.10 16.49
C SER A 474 13.81 7.34 17.80
N ARG A 475 14.87 7.68 18.55
CA ARG A 475 15.16 7.06 19.86
C ARG A 475 13.99 7.16 20.84
N PHE A 476 13.12 8.17 20.71
CA PHE A 476 11.90 8.30 21.53
C PHE A 476 10.67 7.81 20.79
N ALA A 477 10.50 8.23 19.53
CA ALA A 477 9.30 7.93 18.77
C ALA A 477 9.13 6.44 18.49
N ALA A 478 10.19 5.74 18.09
CA ALA A 478 10.09 4.34 17.67
C ALA A 478 9.70 3.40 18.82
N PRO A 479 10.35 3.42 20.01
CA PRO A 479 9.91 2.56 21.14
C PRO A 479 8.48 2.87 21.60
N LEU A 480 8.09 4.15 21.67
CA LEU A 480 6.75 4.55 22.08
C LEU A 480 5.69 4.17 21.04
N ALA A 481 6.04 4.23 19.75
CA ALA A 481 5.21 3.75 18.66
C ALA A 481 5.00 2.23 18.75
N LYS A 482 6.06 1.46 19.01
CA LYS A 482 5.95 0.00 19.25
C LYS A 482 5.07 -0.32 20.44
N LEU A 483 5.25 0.39 21.56
CA LEU A 483 4.40 0.24 22.74
C LEU A 483 2.92 0.55 22.45
N ALA A 484 2.65 1.52 21.57
CA ALA A 484 1.30 1.86 21.11
C ALA A 484 0.75 0.94 19.99
N GLY A 485 1.49 -0.12 19.62
CA GLY A 485 1.11 -1.07 18.58
C GLY A 485 1.09 -0.48 17.16
N VAL A 486 1.93 0.51 16.88
CA VAL A 486 2.08 1.07 15.52
C VAL A 486 2.76 0.03 14.62
N PRO A 487 2.16 -0.33 13.47
CA PRO A 487 2.70 -1.33 12.56
C PRO A 487 4.09 -0.99 12.02
N LEU A 488 4.27 0.23 11.51
CA LEU A 488 5.48 0.67 10.82
C LEU A 488 6.12 1.88 11.49
N THR A 489 7.41 1.77 11.76
CA THR A 489 8.26 2.84 12.30
C THR A 489 9.40 3.12 11.34
N VAL A 490 9.52 4.37 10.92
CA VAL A 490 10.49 4.82 9.92
C VAL A 490 11.39 5.90 10.53
N GLU A 491 12.68 5.88 10.21
CA GLU A 491 13.59 6.99 10.44
C GLU A 491 14.13 7.51 9.11
N THR A 492 14.05 8.83 8.85
CA THR A 492 14.94 9.45 7.85
C THR A 492 16.22 9.94 8.52
N SER A 493 17.34 9.37 8.11
CA SER A 493 18.68 9.75 8.55
C SER A 493 19.25 10.80 7.59
N HIS A 494 19.42 12.03 8.11
CA HIS A 494 19.76 13.20 7.30
C HIS A 494 21.26 13.43 7.13
N LEU A 495 22.12 12.90 8.01
CA LEU A 495 23.58 13.15 8.00
C LEU A 495 24.32 12.20 8.95
N ARG A 496 25.64 12.09 8.77
CA ARG A 496 26.51 11.37 9.70
C ARG A 496 26.75 12.14 11.00
N GLU A 497 26.76 11.46 12.15
CA GLU A 497 26.97 12.09 13.46
C GLU A 497 28.47 12.23 13.80
N ALA A 498 29.21 12.97 12.96
CA ALA A 498 30.67 13.14 13.05
C ALA A 498 31.16 13.82 14.35
N TRP A 499 30.26 14.45 15.11
CA TRP A 499 30.56 15.07 16.41
C TRP A 499 30.78 14.06 17.55
N ARG A 500 30.39 12.79 17.38
CA ARG A 500 30.50 11.77 18.45
C ARG A 500 31.95 11.29 18.61
N LYS A 501 32.51 11.48 19.81
CA LYS A 501 33.88 11.07 20.20
C LYS A 501 33.87 10.05 21.35
N GLY A 502 34.96 9.31 21.52
CA GLY A 502 35.14 8.34 22.61
C GLY A 502 34.07 7.25 22.63
N ILE A 503 33.56 6.90 23.82
CA ILE A 503 32.55 5.83 23.99
C ILE A 503 31.24 6.08 23.23
N LYS A 504 30.91 7.35 22.92
CA LYS A 504 29.74 7.70 22.09
C LYS A 504 29.88 7.25 20.62
N ARG A 505 31.09 6.92 20.18
CA ARG A 505 31.39 6.34 18.86
C ARG A 505 31.19 4.81 18.80
N ALA A 506 30.91 4.16 19.94
CA ALA A 506 30.63 2.72 19.95
C ALA A 506 29.17 2.37 19.56
N TYR A 507 28.30 3.39 19.45
CA TYR A 507 26.92 3.29 18.95
C TYR A 507 26.04 2.19 19.61
N PHE A 508 26.37 1.73 20.82
CA PHE A 508 25.61 0.69 21.53
C PHE A 508 24.16 1.10 21.77
N ILE A 509 23.96 2.34 22.23
CA ILE A 509 22.63 2.92 22.49
C ILE A 509 21.83 3.03 21.18
N ASP A 510 22.49 3.43 20.08
CA ASP A 510 21.87 3.51 18.77
C ASP A 510 21.38 2.14 18.31
N ARG A 511 22.25 1.14 18.34
CA ARG A 511 21.88 -0.24 17.96
C ARG A 511 20.72 -0.78 18.78
N PHE A 512 20.67 -0.47 20.08
CA PHE A 512 19.53 -0.82 20.92
C PHE A 512 18.24 -0.17 20.41
N PHE A 513 18.23 1.14 20.17
CA PHE A 513 17.02 1.84 19.73
C PHE A 513 16.61 1.53 18.27
N TYR A 514 17.56 1.23 17.39
CA TYR A 514 17.28 0.79 16.02
C TYR A 514 16.60 -0.59 15.94
N ARG A 515 16.57 -1.38 17.02
CA ARG A 515 15.71 -2.58 17.10
C ARG A 515 14.23 -2.25 16.99
N PHE A 516 13.84 -1.05 17.44
CA PHE A 516 12.46 -0.57 17.38
C PHE A 516 12.13 0.15 16.06
N VAL A 517 13.11 0.40 15.20
CA VAL A 517 12.92 1.01 13.88
C VAL A 517 12.81 -0.11 12.83
N ASP A 518 11.73 -0.11 12.07
CA ASP A 518 11.49 -1.12 11.03
C ASP A 518 12.27 -0.81 9.75
N LYS A 519 12.23 0.45 9.29
CA LYS A 519 12.90 0.92 8.08
C LYS A 519 13.62 2.24 8.31
N ILE A 520 14.75 2.41 7.63
CA ILE A 520 15.58 3.61 7.68
C ILE A 520 15.74 4.14 6.26
N ILE A 521 15.39 5.39 6.05
CA ILE A 521 15.66 6.14 4.84
C ILE A 521 17.00 6.86 5.02
N ALA A 522 17.99 6.52 4.20
CA ALA A 522 19.23 7.26 4.09
C ALA A 522 19.10 8.25 2.93
N VAL A 523 19.36 9.54 3.17
CA VAL A 523 19.24 10.58 2.14
C VAL A 523 20.31 10.50 1.05
N SER A 524 21.34 9.68 1.23
CA SER A 524 22.42 9.46 0.26
C SER A 524 23.06 8.07 0.44
N GLY A 525 23.76 7.60 -0.58
CA GLY A 525 24.57 6.39 -0.53
C GLY A 525 25.65 6.47 0.55
N ALA A 526 26.28 7.63 0.72
CA ALA A 526 27.23 7.87 1.80
C ALA A 526 26.62 7.69 3.20
N VAL A 527 25.40 8.22 3.44
CA VAL A 527 24.70 8.02 4.72
C VAL A 527 24.37 6.55 4.94
N LYS A 528 23.93 5.81 3.90
CA LYS A 528 23.73 4.35 4.00
C LYS A 528 25.03 3.64 4.38
N ASN A 529 26.13 3.97 3.73
CA ASN A 529 27.44 3.38 4.03
C ASN A 529 27.86 3.65 5.47
N TYR A 530 27.63 4.87 5.99
CA TYR A 530 27.86 5.20 7.40
C TYR A 530 27.00 4.35 8.34
N LEU A 531 25.69 4.24 8.09
CA LEU A 531 24.77 3.45 8.91
C LEU A 531 25.14 1.95 8.94
N VAL A 532 25.57 1.39 7.80
CA VAL A 532 26.00 -0.01 7.72
C VAL A 532 27.38 -0.22 8.34
N LYS A 533 28.39 0.55 7.92
CA LYS A 533 29.79 0.30 8.28
C LYS A 533 30.15 0.77 9.69
N GLU A 534 29.67 1.95 10.09
CA GLU A 534 30.01 2.54 11.39
C GLU A 534 28.97 2.18 12.46
N LYS A 535 27.68 2.32 12.17
CA LYS A 535 26.62 1.97 13.15
C LYS A 535 26.29 0.47 13.20
N LYS A 536 26.82 -0.34 12.27
CA LYS A 536 26.62 -1.80 12.17
C LYS A 536 25.13 -2.18 12.11
N LEU A 537 24.36 -1.42 11.33
CA LEU A 537 22.92 -1.68 11.13
C LEU A 537 22.69 -2.64 9.96
N PRO A 538 21.64 -3.48 10.01
CA PRO A 538 21.30 -4.40 8.93
C PRO A 538 20.99 -3.65 7.61
N PRO A 539 21.65 -4.00 6.48
CA PRO A 539 21.44 -3.31 5.20
C PRO A 539 20.01 -3.39 4.65
N ASP A 540 19.29 -4.47 4.92
CA ASP A 540 17.90 -4.75 4.53
C ASP A 540 16.88 -3.78 5.18
N LYS A 541 17.28 -3.15 6.30
CA LYS A 541 16.50 -2.07 6.91
C LYS A 541 16.70 -0.72 6.23
N ILE A 542 17.75 -0.54 5.42
CA ILE A 542 18.20 0.77 4.95
C ILE A 542 17.96 0.94 3.44
N SER A 543 17.08 1.87 3.11
CA SER A 543 16.79 2.30 1.73
C SER A 543 17.40 3.66 1.46
N VAL A 544 18.08 3.82 0.32
CA VAL A 544 18.54 5.14 -0.13
C VAL A 544 17.40 5.82 -0.87
N ILE A 545 16.90 6.94 -0.34
CA ILE A 545 15.94 7.81 -1.01
C ILE A 545 16.51 9.21 -0.94
N HIS A 546 17.02 9.69 -2.08
CA HIS A 546 17.60 11.02 -2.19
C HIS A 546 16.57 12.11 -1.91
N ASN A 547 17.04 13.24 -1.36
CA ASN A 547 16.22 14.44 -1.34
C ASN A 547 15.99 14.92 -2.78
N GLY A 548 14.78 15.35 -3.08
CA GLY A 548 14.44 15.96 -4.35
C GLY A 548 14.10 17.44 -4.23
N ILE A 549 14.02 18.08 -5.39
CA ILE A 549 13.59 19.47 -5.57
C ILE A 549 12.48 19.55 -6.61
N ASN A 550 11.54 20.46 -6.41
CA ASN A 550 10.48 20.72 -7.37
C ASN A 550 10.92 21.84 -8.32
N LEU A 551 11.21 21.51 -9.57
CA LEU A 551 11.61 22.51 -10.56
C LEU A 551 10.46 23.44 -10.98
N MET A 552 9.20 23.03 -10.79
CA MET A 552 8.04 23.87 -11.09
C MET A 552 7.92 25.06 -10.12
N ASP A 553 8.43 24.92 -8.90
CA ASP A 553 8.48 26.01 -7.92
C ASP A 553 9.59 27.03 -8.25
N VAL A 554 10.45 26.76 -9.24
CA VAL A 554 11.58 27.61 -9.64
C VAL A 554 11.31 28.20 -11.02
N PRO A 555 10.70 29.40 -11.12
CA PRO A 555 10.40 30.02 -12.40
C PRO A 555 11.71 30.25 -13.17
N PHE A 556 11.90 29.46 -14.23
CA PHE A 556 12.98 29.65 -15.18
C PHE A 556 12.56 30.72 -16.18
N SER A 557 12.78 31.99 -15.84
CA SER A 557 12.74 33.01 -16.87
C SER A 557 14.04 32.94 -17.67
N SER A 558 13.93 32.58 -18.95
CA SER A 558 14.97 32.84 -19.95
C SER A 558 15.33 34.33 -20.02
N ASN A 559 14.36 35.18 -19.65
CA ASN A 559 14.57 36.57 -19.26
C ASN A 559 15.21 36.64 -17.87
N LEU A 560 16.49 36.25 -17.79
CA LEU A 560 17.37 36.71 -16.74
C LEU A 560 17.39 38.24 -16.82
N SER A 561 16.81 38.94 -15.85
CA SER A 561 17.19 40.34 -15.65
C SER A 561 18.72 40.37 -15.51
N PRO A 562 19.38 41.32 -16.19
CA PRO A 562 20.68 41.09 -16.78
C PRO A 562 21.75 40.91 -15.70
N ALA A 563 22.16 39.66 -15.48
CA ALA A 563 23.53 39.39 -15.01
C ALA A 563 24.54 40.08 -15.97
N HIS A 564 24.16 40.33 -17.22
CA HIS A 564 24.88 41.14 -18.20
C HIS A 564 25.03 42.64 -17.86
N GLN A 565 24.34 43.20 -16.85
CA GLN A 565 24.59 44.57 -16.36
C GLN A 565 25.48 44.61 -15.12
N ARG A 566 25.90 43.45 -14.58
CA ARG A 566 26.82 43.40 -13.44
C ARG A 566 28.23 43.15 -13.95
N ASN A 567 29.12 44.10 -13.73
CA ASN A 567 30.55 43.99 -14.08
C ASN A 567 31.34 43.03 -13.15
N GLN A 568 30.68 42.22 -12.31
CA GLN A 568 31.34 41.45 -11.24
C GLN A 568 30.86 40.00 -11.18
N PHE A 569 31.81 39.05 -11.20
CA PHE A 569 31.57 37.62 -11.04
C PHE A 569 31.42 37.27 -9.55
N THR A 570 30.34 36.59 -9.18
CA THR A 570 29.92 36.43 -7.77
C THR A 570 29.97 34.98 -7.29
N PHE A 571 30.72 34.73 -6.23
CA PHE A 571 30.71 33.45 -5.49
C PHE A 571 29.87 33.58 -4.23
N GLY A 572 29.06 32.56 -3.92
CA GLY A 572 28.22 32.58 -2.72
C GLY A 572 28.31 31.33 -1.88
N VAL A 573 28.24 31.47 -0.56
CA VAL A 573 27.94 30.37 0.36
C VAL A 573 26.55 30.58 0.92
N VAL A 574 25.73 29.54 0.90
CA VAL A 574 24.35 29.58 1.40
C VAL A 574 24.15 28.48 2.46
N GLY A 575 23.77 28.86 3.68
CA GLY A 575 23.48 27.93 4.76
C GLY A 575 23.86 28.43 6.15
N ARG A 576 23.62 27.60 7.17
CA ARG A 576 23.88 27.95 8.57
C ARG A 576 25.36 28.20 8.84
N LEU A 577 25.68 29.27 9.58
CA LEU A 577 27.05 29.62 9.96
C LEU A 577 27.55 28.78 11.14
N GLU A 578 27.84 27.50 10.87
CA GLU A 578 28.31 26.51 11.85
C GLU A 578 29.66 25.90 11.42
N PRO A 579 30.45 25.35 12.36
CA PRO A 579 31.78 24.78 12.06
C PRO A 579 31.76 23.71 10.96
N GLN A 580 30.68 22.92 10.90
CA GLN A 580 30.47 21.90 9.87
C GLN A 580 30.59 22.46 8.45
N LYS A 581 30.09 23.68 8.21
CA LYS A 581 29.94 24.24 6.87
C LYS A 581 31.22 24.85 6.30
N GLY A 582 32.28 24.94 7.11
CA GLY A 582 33.62 25.25 6.61
C GLY A 582 33.81 26.67 6.06
N HIS A 583 32.94 27.64 6.40
CA HIS A 583 33.02 29.03 5.92
C HIS A 583 34.41 29.67 6.06
N LYS A 584 35.17 29.30 7.10
CA LYS A 584 36.54 29.78 7.31
C LYS A 584 37.47 29.49 6.13
N TYR A 585 37.32 28.33 5.48
CA TYR A 585 38.15 27.94 4.34
C TYR A 585 37.81 28.76 3.09
N PHE A 586 36.55 29.18 2.94
CA PHE A 586 36.13 30.09 1.88
C PHE A 586 36.76 31.48 2.07
N LEU A 587 36.72 32.03 3.29
CA LEU A 587 37.39 33.31 3.59
C LEU A 587 38.91 33.23 3.37
N GLU A 588 39.55 32.14 3.79
CA GLU A 588 40.98 31.91 3.55
C GLU A 588 41.32 31.74 2.06
N ALA A 589 40.42 31.18 1.25
CA ALA A 589 40.63 31.07 -0.19
C ALA A 589 40.54 32.45 -0.86
N ILE A 590 39.56 33.27 -0.46
CA ILE A 590 39.38 34.65 -0.97
C ILE A 590 40.63 35.50 -0.72
N SER A 591 41.23 35.41 0.46
CA SER A 591 42.43 36.20 0.80
C SER A 591 43.67 35.81 0.00
N ARG A 592 43.66 34.63 -0.63
CA ARG A 592 44.76 34.08 -1.45
C ARG A 592 44.54 34.22 -2.95
N LEU A 593 43.39 34.74 -3.41
CA LEU A 593 43.14 34.99 -4.82
C LEU A 593 44.13 36.01 -5.39
N ASP A 594 44.52 35.81 -6.65
CA ASP A 594 45.40 36.75 -7.35
C ASP A 594 44.80 38.16 -7.41
N GLY A 595 45.65 39.18 -7.28
CA GLY A 595 45.29 40.59 -7.36
C GLY A 595 44.63 41.01 -8.69
N ARG A 596 44.73 40.20 -9.75
CA ARG A 596 44.00 40.43 -11.01
C ARG A 596 42.48 40.21 -10.90
N TYR A 597 42.00 39.51 -9.86
CA TYR A 597 40.58 39.21 -9.65
C TYR A 597 39.87 40.17 -8.69
N LYS A 598 40.32 41.43 -8.60
CA LYS A 598 39.76 42.45 -7.69
C LYS A 598 38.27 42.77 -7.91
N GLY A 599 37.73 42.47 -9.10
CA GLY A 599 36.32 42.68 -9.43
C GLY A 599 35.38 41.55 -9.00
N ALA A 600 35.89 40.45 -8.41
CA ALA A 600 35.04 39.37 -7.92
C ALA A 600 34.31 39.75 -6.63
N ARG A 601 33.06 39.32 -6.51
CA ARG A 601 32.18 39.57 -5.36
C ARG A 601 31.94 38.28 -4.57
N PHE A 602 31.86 38.38 -3.24
CA PHE A 602 31.68 37.22 -2.35
C PHE A 602 30.50 37.43 -1.41
N VAL A 603 29.55 36.49 -1.41
CA VAL A 603 28.33 36.56 -0.60
C VAL A 603 28.27 35.40 0.39
N ILE A 604 27.86 35.68 1.62
CA ILE A 604 27.55 34.67 2.64
C ILE A 604 26.11 34.91 3.10
N ALA A 605 25.21 34.01 2.72
CA ALA A 605 23.80 34.06 3.10
C ALA A 605 23.46 32.97 4.11
N GLY A 606 23.11 33.40 5.32
CA GLY A 606 22.73 32.54 6.43
C GLY A 606 23.07 33.15 7.79
N GLU A 607 22.62 32.46 8.85
CA GLU A 607 22.89 32.82 10.24
C GLU A 607 23.43 31.62 11.01
N GLY A 608 24.09 31.88 12.13
CA GLY A 608 24.58 30.82 13.01
C GLY A 608 25.60 31.31 14.04
N SER A 609 26.06 30.36 14.85
CA SER A 609 26.97 30.62 15.98
C SER A 609 28.28 31.31 15.57
N LEU A 610 28.74 31.11 14.33
CA LEU A 610 30.03 31.61 13.85
C LEU A 610 29.98 33.01 13.23
N ARG A 611 28.83 33.70 13.17
CA ARG A 611 28.73 34.99 12.44
C ARG A 611 29.83 35.99 12.84
N GLY A 612 29.90 36.32 14.12
CA GLY A 612 30.91 37.29 14.61
C GLY A 612 32.35 36.80 14.48
N GLU A 613 32.60 35.50 14.49
CA GLU A 613 33.94 34.94 14.25
C GLU A 613 34.36 35.10 12.80
N LEU A 614 33.46 34.83 11.86
CA LEU A 614 33.70 34.95 10.42
C LEU A 614 33.91 36.41 9.99
N GLU A 615 33.15 37.36 10.56
CA GLU A 615 33.34 38.79 10.32
C GLU A 615 34.73 39.26 10.81
N ARG A 616 35.16 38.83 12.00
CA ARG A 616 36.52 39.10 12.51
C ARG A 616 37.60 38.46 11.65
N GLN A 617 37.39 37.24 11.19
CA GLN A 617 38.32 36.56 10.29
C GLN A 617 38.47 37.31 8.96
N ALA A 618 37.36 37.77 8.37
CA ALA A 618 37.39 38.57 7.14
C ALA A 618 38.14 39.89 7.32
N ALA A 619 38.00 40.55 8.48
CA ALA A 619 38.76 41.75 8.83
C ALA A 619 40.26 41.45 8.99
N ALA A 620 40.62 40.41 9.73
CA ALA A 620 42.02 39.99 9.94
C ALA A 620 42.71 39.61 8.61
N LEU A 621 41.99 38.98 7.70
CA LEU A 621 42.45 38.65 6.35
C LEU A 621 42.44 39.84 5.38
N ARG A 622 42.01 41.04 5.83
CA ARG A 622 41.88 42.27 5.02
C ARG A 622 40.98 42.13 3.79
N ILE A 623 39.95 41.28 3.89
CA ILE A 623 38.96 41.02 2.82
C ILE A 623 37.54 41.44 3.19
N ALA A 624 37.32 42.04 4.37
CA ALA A 624 35.98 42.45 4.82
C ALA A 624 35.21 43.30 3.81
N HIS A 625 35.90 44.19 3.08
CA HIS A 625 35.31 45.03 2.03
C HIS A 625 34.84 44.25 0.78
N LYS A 626 35.20 42.96 0.66
CA LYS A 626 34.83 42.09 -0.48
C LYS A 626 33.72 41.08 -0.15
N VAL A 627 33.40 40.90 1.14
CA VAL A 627 32.51 39.85 1.62
C VAL A 627 31.24 40.46 2.20
N GLU A 628 30.10 40.16 1.59
CA GLU A 628 28.79 40.62 2.03
C GLU A 628 28.08 39.53 2.86
N PHE A 629 27.77 39.83 4.11
CA PHE A 629 27.00 38.95 5.00
C PHE A 629 25.51 39.31 4.94
N PHE A 630 24.73 38.50 4.25
CA PHE A 630 23.29 38.74 4.03
C PHE A 630 22.39 38.36 5.20
N GLY A 631 22.93 37.66 6.20
CA GLY A 631 22.13 37.09 7.29
C GLY A 631 21.11 36.07 6.79
N PHE A 632 20.08 35.81 7.60
CA PHE A 632 19.03 34.85 7.27
C PHE A 632 18.10 35.44 6.20
N ARG A 633 17.90 34.70 5.11
CA ARG A 633 17.09 35.12 3.96
C ARG A 633 15.97 34.13 3.71
N GLN A 634 14.74 34.63 3.58
CA GLN A 634 13.59 33.86 3.13
C GLN A 634 13.46 33.87 1.61
N ASP A 635 13.94 34.93 0.95
CA ASP A 635 13.97 35.11 -0.50
C ASP A 635 15.21 34.46 -1.14
N ILE A 636 15.38 33.16 -0.88
CA ILE A 636 16.58 32.41 -1.31
C ILE A 636 16.77 32.43 -2.84
N GLU A 637 15.68 32.52 -3.58
CA GLU A 637 15.69 32.68 -5.04
C GLU A 637 16.45 33.92 -5.49
N ARG A 638 16.28 35.04 -4.78
CA ARG A 638 17.01 36.28 -5.07
C ARG A 638 18.48 36.06 -4.84
N VAL A 639 18.86 35.40 -3.74
CA VAL A 639 20.27 35.07 -3.44
C VAL A 639 20.86 34.25 -4.59
N PHE A 640 20.24 33.16 -5.00
CA PHE A 640 20.76 32.32 -6.09
C PHE A 640 20.85 33.06 -7.42
N ARG A 641 19.90 33.94 -7.74
CA ARG A 641 19.96 34.79 -8.94
C ARG A 641 21.16 35.74 -8.92
N GLU A 642 21.65 36.13 -7.75
CA GLU A 642 22.84 36.97 -7.62
C GLU A 642 24.17 36.22 -7.75
N LEU A 643 24.17 34.89 -7.63
CA LEU A 643 25.39 34.08 -7.70
C LEU A 643 25.71 33.67 -9.12
N ASP A 644 27.00 33.59 -9.45
CA ASP A 644 27.50 32.87 -10.61
C ASP A 644 27.90 31.45 -10.23
N VAL A 645 28.49 31.26 -9.05
CA VAL A 645 28.92 29.95 -8.55
C VAL A 645 28.56 29.80 -7.07
N LEU A 646 27.93 28.68 -6.70
CA LEU A 646 27.75 28.29 -5.31
C LEU A 646 29.04 27.64 -4.78
N VAL A 647 29.46 27.99 -3.57
CA VAL A 647 30.57 27.34 -2.86
C VAL A 647 30.03 26.63 -1.63
N LEU A 648 30.31 25.32 -1.51
CA LEU A 648 29.95 24.50 -0.36
C LEU A 648 31.21 23.84 0.24
N PRO A 649 31.95 24.54 1.13
CA PRO A 649 33.23 24.08 1.68
C PRO A 649 33.06 23.16 2.90
N SER A 650 31.97 22.38 2.95
CA SER A 650 31.57 21.62 4.13
C SER A 650 32.54 20.51 4.51
N LEU A 651 32.61 20.19 5.80
CA LEU A 651 33.40 19.08 6.35
C LEU A 651 32.69 17.73 6.29
N TYR A 652 31.36 17.77 6.31
CA TYR A 652 30.48 16.62 6.17
C TYR A 652 29.08 17.08 5.79
N GLU A 653 28.35 16.23 5.08
CA GLU A 653 26.99 16.49 4.62
C GLU A 653 26.12 15.23 4.68
N GLY A 654 24.82 15.43 4.51
CA GLY A 654 23.90 14.36 4.12
C GLY A 654 23.82 14.28 2.61
N LEU A 655 22.67 14.68 2.08
CA LEU A 655 22.50 15.15 0.71
C LEU A 655 22.13 16.65 0.78
N PRO A 656 23.06 17.57 0.47
CA PRO A 656 22.88 18.99 0.74
C PRO A 656 21.83 19.61 -0.19
N LEU A 657 20.68 20.00 0.36
CA LEU A 657 19.58 20.65 -0.38
C LEU A 657 20.04 21.89 -1.16
N VAL A 658 20.99 22.65 -0.60
CA VAL A 658 21.52 23.88 -1.23
C VAL A 658 22.21 23.61 -2.58
N LEU A 659 22.80 22.43 -2.80
CA LEU A 659 23.36 22.07 -4.11
C LEU A 659 22.26 21.85 -5.14
N LEU A 660 21.16 21.20 -4.72
CA LEU A 660 19.98 21.00 -5.58
C LEU A 660 19.30 22.34 -5.89
N GLU A 661 19.21 23.23 -4.90
CA GLU A 661 18.66 24.57 -5.07
C GLU A 661 19.49 25.40 -6.05
N ALA A 662 20.82 25.44 -5.88
CA ALA A 662 21.71 26.12 -6.83
C ALA A 662 21.58 25.55 -8.25
N ALA A 663 21.58 24.23 -8.39
CA ALA A 663 21.40 23.57 -9.67
C ALA A 663 20.05 23.91 -10.32
N ALA A 664 18.97 24.08 -9.54
CA ALA A 664 17.67 24.50 -10.06
C ALA A 664 17.72 25.91 -10.67
N PHE A 665 18.53 26.81 -10.10
CA PHE A 665 18.84 28.13 -10.67
C PHE A 665 19.94 28.10 -11.74
N ALA A 666 20.29 26.92 -12.25
CA ALA A 666 21.36 26.69 -13.21
C ALA A 666 22.70 27.31 -12.75
N LYS A 667 23.02 27.17 -11.47
CA LYS A 667 24.30 27.61 -10.89
C LYS A 667 25.21 26.39 -10.68
N PRO A 668 26.42 26.39 -11.25
CA PRO A 668 27.41 25.37 -10.92
C PRO A 668 27.84 25.52 -9.46
N ALA A 669 28.40 24.44 -8.90
CA ALA A 669 28.91 24.45 -7.55
C ALA A 669 30.40 24.08 -7.48
N ILE A 670 31.15 24.75 -6.61
CA ILE A 670 32.39 24.21 -6.03
C ILE A 670 32.02 23.58 -4.70
N ALA A 671 32.11 22.26 -4.58
CA ALA A 671 31.75 21.54 -3.36
C ALA A 671 32.89 20.65 -2.88
N THR A 672 33.04 20.52 -1.57
CA THR A 672 33.94 19.50 -1.02
C THR A 672 33.41 18.11 -1.34
N ALA A 673 34.27 17.17 -1.69
CA ALA A 673 33.93 15.77 -2.02
C ALA A 673 33.66 14.95 -0.74
N VAL A 674 32.57 15.29 -0.04
CA VAL A 674 32.19 14.67 1.23
C VAL A 674 30.75 14.17 1.21
N ASP A 675 30.58 12.92 1.62
CA ASP A 675 29.26 12.30 1.76
C ASP A 675 28.41 12.45 0.48
N GLY A 676 27.17 12.93 0.57
CA GLY A 676 26.28 13.05 -0.60
C GLY A 676 26.54 14.26 -1.50
N SER A 677 27.49 15.16 -1.20
CA SER A 677 27.82 16.24 -2.15
C SER A 677 28.37 15.69 -3.47
N ALA A 678 29.16 14.60 -3.38
CA ALA A 678 29.73 13.90 -4.52
C ALA A 678 28.68 13.10 -5.32
N GLU A 679 27.49 12.89 -4.76
CA GLU A 679 26.35 12.29 -5.47
C GLU A 679 25.56 13.34 -6.28
N VAL A 680 25.63 14.63 -5.91
CA VAL A 680 24.92 15.73 -6.59
C VAL A 680 25.80 16.44 -7.64
N VAL A 681 27.09 16.62 -7.36
CA VAL A 681 28.01 17.33 -8.25
C VAL A 681 28.84 16.32 -9.03
N ILE A 682 28.68 16.33 -10.36
CA ILE A 682 29.51 15.58 -11.28
C ILE A 682 30.71 16.45 -11.62
N HIS A 683 31.87 16.08 -11.09
CA HIS A 683 33.12 16.82 -11.26
C HIS A 683 33.41 17.11 -12.75
N GLN A 684 33.76 18.36 -13.06
CA GLN A 684 34.02 18.87 -14.41
C GLN A 684 32.85 18.77 -15.40
N LYS A 685 31.61 18.56 -14.91
CA LYS A 685 30.41 18.56 -15.76
C LYS A 685 29.30 19.46 -15.24
N THR A 686 28.99 19.35 -13.94
CA THR A 686 27.96 20.18 -13.27
C THR A 686 28.57 21.13 -12.23
N GLY A 687 29.86 20.97 -11.94
CA GLY A 687 30.59 21.73 -10.94
C GLY A 687 31.98 21.13 -10.69
N LEU A 688 32.64 21.61 -9.65
CA LEU A 688 33.97 21.14 -9.24
C LEU A 688 33.90 20.54 -7.84
N LEU A 689 34.28 19.26 -7.74
CA LEU A 689 34.56 18.60 -6.47
C LEU A 689 36.01 18.84 -6.02
N ILE A 690 36.21 19.25 -4.77
CA ILE A 690 37.54 19.49 -4.15
C ILE A 690 37.70 18.70 -2.84
N PRO A 691 38.93 18.43 -2.37
CA PRO A 691 39.15 17.86 -1.04
C PRO A 691 38.64 18.79 0.09
N ALA A 692 38.14 18.23 1.18
CA ALA A 692 37.74 19.01 2.36
C ALA A 692 38.96 19.64 3.06
N GLN A 693 38.79 20.85 3.60
CA GLN A 693 39.84 21.62 4.30
C GLN A 693 41.03 22.06 3.42
N ASP A 694 40.92 21.89 2.10
CA ASP A 694 41.96 22.30 1.16
C ASP A 694 41.67 23.68 0.57
N VAL A 695 42.24 24.70 1.23
CA VAL A 695 42.12 26.11 0.81
C VAL A 695 42.73 26.34 -0.56
N LEU A 696 43.81 25.64 -0.92
CA LEU A 696 44.49 25.83 -2.20
C LEU A 696 43.67 25.24 -3.35
N ALA A 697 43.07 24.06 -3.16
CA ALA A 697 42.14 23.49 -4.13
C ALA A 697 40.90 24.37 -4.31
N LEU A 698 40.34 24.90 -3.22
CA LEU A 698 39.22 25.85 -3.30
C LEU A 698 39.60 27.11 -4.07
N LYS A 699 40.75 27.70 -3.76
CA LYS A 699 41.31 28.85 -4.48
C LYS A 699 41.42 28.56 -5.98
N LYS A 700 42.07 27.46 -6.36
CA LYS A 700 42.24 27.07 -7.79
C LYS A 700 40.91 26.85 -8.50
N ALA A 701 39.92 26.25 -7.83
CA ALA A 701 38.58 26.07 -8.39
C ALA A 701 37.85 27.41 -8.60
N MET A 702 38.05 28.38 -7.71
CA MET A 702 37.51 29.73 -7.89
C MET A 702 38.21 30.46 -9.04
N GLU A 703 39.54 30.39 -9.14
CA GLU A 703 40.30 30.96 -10.26
C GLU A 703 39.87 30.36 -11.60
N PHE A 704 39.64 29.03 -11.66
CA PHE A 704 39.16 28.36 -12.86
C PHE A 704 37.85 28.97 -13.39
N PHE A 705 36.85 29.21 -12.53
CA PHE A 705 35.58 29.81 -12.98
C PHE A 705 35.70 31.31 -13.28
N LEU A 706 36.61 32.02 -12.60
CA LEU A 706 36.93 33.42 -12.92
C LEU A 706 37.56 33.56 -14.31
N GLU A 707 38.42 32.61 -14.68
CA GLU A 707 39.05 32.54 -16.01
C GLU A 707 38.09 32.02 -17.09
N ASN A 708 37.08 31.23 -16.70
CA ASN A 708 36.17 30.54 -17.61
C ASN A 708 34.68 30.78 -17.28
N PRO A 709 34.18 32.04 -17.35
CA PRO A 709 32.79 32.35 -16.98
C PRO A 709 31.74 31.71 -17.90
N LEU A 710 32.08 31.41 -19.16
CA LEU A 710 31.19 30.67 -20.06
C LEU A 710 31.05 29.20 -19.64
N LEU A 711 32.13 28.56 -19.18
CA LEU A 711 32.06 27.20 -18.63
C LEU A 711 31.24 27.15 -17.34
N ALA A 712 31.26 28.20 -16.52
CA ALA A 712 30.37 28.28 -15.36
C ALA A 712 28.89 28.19 -15.79
N LYS A 713 28.49 28.91 -16.85
CA LYS A 713 27.12 28.85 -17.39
C LYS A 713 26.78 27.47 -17.93
N GLU A 714 27.71 26.86 -18.68
CA GLU A 714 27.54 25.50 -19.22
C GLU A 714 27.36 24.47 -18.08
N PHE A 715 28.24 24.50 -17.08
CA PHE A 715 28.17 23.58 -15.94
C PHE A 715 26.88 23.78 -15.15
N GLY A 716 26.42 25.03 -15.00
CA GLY A 716 25.14 25.36 -14.39
C GLY A 716 23.94 24.76 -15.15
N ALA A 717 23.93 24.88 -16.48
CA ALA A 717 22.90 24.27 -17.32
C ALA A 717 22.91 22.74 -17.20
N ASN A 718 24.10 22.12 -17.21
CA ASN A 718 24.27 20.69 -17.00
C ASN A 718 23.80 20.26 -15.60
N ALA A 719 24.08 21.07 -14.57
CA ALA A 719 23.63 20.82 -13.19
C ALA A 719 22.11 20.77 -13.11
N ARG A 720 21.42 21.74 -13.73
CA ARG A 720 19.96 21.78 -13.80
C ARG A 720 19.39 20.53 -14.47
N LYS A 721 19.92 20.16 -15.64
CA LYS A 721 19.51 18.96 -16.37
C LYS A 721 19.77 17.68 -15.58
N HIS A 722 20.85 17.62 -14.81
CA HIS A 722 21.16 16.47 -13.97
C HIS A 722 20.13 16.30 -12.85
N ILE A 723 19.78 17.37 -12.12
CA ILE A 723 18.82 17.28 -11.01
C ILE A 723 17.39 17.03 -11.48
N GLU A 724 17.01 17.50 -12.67
CA GLU A 724 15.71 17.21 -13.28
C GLU A 724 15.52 15.70 -13.49
N ASN A 725 16.59 15.02 -13.90
CA ASN A 725 16.56 13.58 -14.12
C ASN A 725 16.71 12.80 -12.81
N GLU A 726 17.66 13.13 -11.94
CA GLU A 726 18.03 12.26 -10.82
C GLU A 726 17.40 12.65 -9.47
N PHE A 727 17.08 13.94 -9.28
CA PHE A 727 16.68 14.52 -7.99
C PHE A 727 15.33 15.23 -8.04
N ASP A 728 14.41 14.75 -8.88
CA ASP A 728 13.03 15.23 -8.90
C ASP A 728 12.30 14.85 -7.59
N ILE A 729 11.55 15.81 -7.02
CA ILE A 729 10.81 15.59 -5.77
C ILE A 729 9.80 14.44 -5.86
N SER A 730 9.19 14.22 -7.03
CA SER A 730 8.19 13.16 -7.23
C SER A 730 8.81 11.78 -7.06
N LYS A 731 10.09 11.60 -7.44
CA LYS A 731 10.82 10.36 -7.21
C LYS A 731 11.02 10.10 -5.71
N GLN A 732 11.37 11.13 -4.93
CA GLN A 732 11.49 11.02 -3.48
C GLN A 732 10.14 10.61 -2.85
N ILE A 733 9.06 11.28 -3.24
CA ILE A 733 7.73 11.07 -2.68
C ILE A 733 7.21 9.68 -3.01
N ASN A 734 7.21 9.29 -4.28
CA ASN A 734 6.71 7.98 -4.71
C ASN A 734 7.44 6.83 -4.00
N ARG A 735 8.77 6.94 -3.84
CA ARG A 735 9.56 5.91 -3.11
C ARG A 735 9.26 5.91 -1.61
N THR A 736 8.98 7.07 -1.02
CA THR A 736 8.59 7.17 0.39
C THR A 736 7.20 6.60 0.64
N GLU A 737 6.24 6.88 -0.25
CA GLU A 737 4.89 6.32 -0.18
C GLU A 737 4.88 4.81 -0.37
N ALA A 738 5.65 4.30 -1.33
CA ALA A 738 5.81 2.86 -1.53
C ALA A 738 6.35 2.18 -0.27
N LEU A 739 7.30 2.82 0.43
CA LEU A 739 7.83 2.31 1.70
C LEU A 739 6.74 2.27 2.80
N TYR A 740 5.81 3.21 2.83
CA TYR A 740 4.70 3.20 3.80
C TYR A 740 3.68 2.08 3.56
N THR A 741 3.56 1.61 2.32
CA THR A 741 2.62 0.56 1.93
C THR A 741 3.27 -0.82 1.77
N GLN A 742 4.60 -0.91 1.86
CA GLN A 742 5.32 -2.18 1.79
C GLN A 742 5.00 -3.08 2.98
N ASP A 743 4.80 -4.36 2.71
CA ASP A 743 4.70 -5.37 3.73
C ASP A 743 6.04 -5.62 4.42
N LYS A 744 5.96 -5.98 5.71
CA LYS A 744 7.10 -6.58 6.39
C LYS A 744 7.29 -7.97 5.80
N LEU A 745 8.30 -8.11 4.95
CA LEU A 745 8.84 -9.41 4.55
C LEU A 745 9.20 -10.24 5.79
#